data_AF-A0A2T4H0U2-F1
#
_entry.id   AF-A0A2T4H0U2-F1
#
_cell.length_a   1.000
_cell.length_b   1.000
_cell.length_c   1.000
_cell.angle_alpha   90.00
_cell.angle_beta   90.00
_cell.angle_gamma   90.00
#
_symmetry.space_group_name_H-M   'P 1'
#
loop_
_entity.id
_entity.type
_entity.pdbx_description
1 polymer ?
#
loop_
_entity_poly.entity_id
_entity_poly.type
_entity_poly.pdbx_seq_one_letter_code
_entity_poly.pdbx_strand_id
1 'polypeptide(L)'
;MAVVEADPVVRSDEQDAASSTQSISSSILSYREENGRTYHRYKEGKYHLPNDEVENERLDLQHHLFLLTFSDKLGLAPSIKPDSKVKRVLDLGTGTGIWAIDFADEHPEAEVVGIDLSPIQPAFVPPNVRFIIDDIDEEWAYAESFDYIHSRMMTFSIKDWEEYIRKIFKALTPGGYIEIQEVSGSILSDDGTLKKTHALTKWFTLLSEAFVKLGGAAIEFDGIKAIMEKVGFVDIVDTRFKWPVNPWPKDKKYKELGTWNNANSMDAIESLTMAPFSRAHGWSRDEVEMFLVDVRKDLNNPQIHAYNPMVSQLICLPALARLSSATSYPLNLSNDACAALGEEFPSDVAYPNTTSYTLANNYWSHRQSEVHPDCFVNPQTTKDVSKVMKILTCLDAPFSVKSGGHTAFANGSNIANGVTIDLQYLNNITVSEDRKTVSIAPGNRWINVSETLDPLKLAVVGGRVANVGVGGLILGGGISYFSGSKGWACDNVRNFEVVVASGEIVNASPDTNADLYWALRGGGGSNFGIVTRFDLASFEQGDLWSKSLIHPGALNTTVIPLFHNLTVNGLPEDPDAHSFFVLTYQPLFRGYIALTSLYHSTIPSPAESIPPVFSPLTEILGAISNQTVVANISTHSKLIDVPYGSRQTWWNVAVSAKSASFFTDILPLYEARNLMLFEAAKGSSVVPFLVFQPLSVNILRAMQKNGGNTFGLDPDKGPLMLVQLTTTWEDPKLDKLVEDSSEEFISNVGSLAEDHGLDNGFVYMNYAGSKQEVQQHYSEENQQRLKKVVDKWDPEGKLAPMSDDEQTRQGIAIDPEVAGVDDDSAADAKSTHSSVASVSSSIYEYRKIQGRTYQSSHTTDYWAPNDDRHVEAFDVAHEWLTMMLDDKLYVPPIGENPQRILDIGTGTGIWVIDMADKFPSAEVIGVDISPTQPSWIPPNLKFQIDDAQLDWTFEPDSFDFIHIRYMHGAFDDWHRLYRQMFKALKPGGWFQHIEPDIHLKCDNAASVAENETFRQWAQLFYDAGDKIGRTFNITNGLMQDSARDAGFEDIAHKVHTIPLGEWPKEAKRKRQGQFVGLYMDLSLDGFALYPIGQILGWSREEVDVLVGKMRAIIRNPKHLASGDMHLVYGRKPI
;
A
#
# COMPACT_ATOMS: atom_id res chain seq x y z
N MET A 1 -1.17 15.10 -9.21
CA MET A 1 -2.12 14.90 -8.11
C MET A 1 -2.03 13.47 -7.56
N ALA A 2 -1.19 13.24 -6.55
CA ALA A 2 -1.19 12.01 -5.77
C ALA A 2 -1.73 12.32 -4.37
N VAL A 3 -2.53 11.42 -3.76
CA VAL A 3 -3.27 11.75 -2.51
C VAL A 3 -2.89 10.86 -1.35
N VAL A 4 -2.88 11.47 -0.16
CA VAL A 4 -2.78 10.81 1.14
C VAL A 4 -4.22 10.71 1.69
N GLU A 5 -4.79 9.50 1.73
CA GLU A 5 -6.13 9.25 2.30
C GLU A 5 -6.01 8.53 3.65
N ALA A 6 -6.86 8.94 4.62
CA ALA A 6 -7.00 8.30 5.94
C ALA A 6 -8.20 7.33 5.97
N ASP A 7 -8.07 6.23 6.71
CA ASP A 7 -9.14 5.23 6.91
C ASP A 7 -10.38 5.83 7.62
N PRO A 8 -11.60 5.69 7.07
CA PRO A 8 -12.78 6.33 7.63
C PRO A 8 -13.36 5.56 8.83
N VAL A 9 -13.53 6.27 9.96
CA VAL A 9 -14.41 5.88 11.07
C VAL A 9 -15.85 6.32 10.76
N VAL A 10 -16.78 5.38 10.90
CA VAL A 10 -18.21 5.45 10.57
C VAL A 10 -18.93 6.68 11.16
N ARG A 11 -19.56 7.50 10.29
CA ARG A 11 -20.82 8.22 10.59
C ARG A 11 -21.63 8.51 9.31
N SER A 12 -22.95 8.54 9.47
CA SER A 12 -24.00 8.42 8.45
C SER A 12 -24.42 9.74 7.79
N ASP A 13 -24.78 9.61 6.50
CA ASP A 13 -25.67 10.44 5.66
C ASP A 13 -25.25 11.90 5.35
N GLU A 14 -24.62 12.14 4.19
CA GLU A 14 -25.15 12.94 3.06
C GLU A 14 -24.15 12.88 1.87
N GLN A 15 -24.62 13.27 0.67
CA GLN A 15 -24.05 13.06 -0.67
C GLN A 15 -22.59 13.53 -0.87
N ASP A 16 -21.69 12.66 -1.34
CA ASP A 16 -20.32 13.05 -1.71
C ASP A 16 -19.95 12.82 -3.18
N ALA A 17 -19.23 13.83 -3.68
CA ALA A 17 -18.82 14.09 -5.05
C ALA A 17 -17.45 13.48 -5.39
N ALA A 18 -17.13 13.49 -6.69
CA ALA A 18 -16.00 12.79 -7.32
C ALA A 18 -14.61 13.20 -6.80
N SER A 19 -13.74 12.20 -6.59
CA SER A 19 -12.30 12.35 -6.29
C SER A 19 -11.47 11.63 -7.37
N SER A 20 -10.64 12.38 -8.10
CA SER A 20 -9.65 11.88 -9.06
C SER A 20 -8.25 11.92 -8.44
N THR A 21 -7.77 10.81 -7.90
CA THR A 21 -6.51 10.75 -7.16
C THR A 21 -5.71 9.49 -7.53
N GLN A 22 -4.40 9.62 -7.78
CA GLN A 22 -3.48 8.49 -8.01
C GLN A 22 -2.73 8.13 -6.71
N SER A 23 -2.36 6.85 -6.56
CA SER A 23 -1.46 6.38 -5.51
C SER A 23 -0.02 6.89 -5.72
N ILE A 24 0.62 7.36 -4.64
CA ILE A 24 1.99 7.91 -4.64
C ILE A 24 2.99 6.84 -5.12
N SER A 25 3.78 7.13 -6.16
CA SER A 25 4.92 6.27 -6.55
C SER A 25 6.08 6.44 -5.57
N SER A 26 6.85 5.38 -5.29
CA SER A 26 7.99 5.41 -4.35
C SER A 26 9.07 6.44 -4.73
N SER A 27 9.14 6.83 -6.00
CA SER A 27 10.02 7.89 -6.50
C SER A 27 9.64 9.30 -6.03
N ILE A 28 8.35 9.57 -5.77
CA ILE A 28 7.87 10.88 -5.31
C ILE A 28 8.20 11.10 -3.83
N LEU A 29 8.27 10.02 -3.04
CA LEU A 29 8.67 10.02 -1.61
C LEU A 29 10.19 10.12 -1.41
N SER A 30 10.98 10.01 -2.47
CA SER A 30 12.43 10.08 -2.33
C SER A 30 12.91 11.52 -2.16
N TYR A 31 13.92 11.72 -1.31
CA TYR A 31 14.48 13.03 -1.00
C TYR A 31 15.85 13.23 -1.66
N ARG A 32 16.22 14.49 -1.87
CA ARG A 32 17.59 14.89 -2.16
C ARG A 32 18.22 15.40 -0.87
N GLU A 33 19.37 14.87 -0.52
CA GLU A 33 20.18 15.39 0.59
C GLU A 33 21.21 16.38 0.07
N GLU A 34 21.25 17.57 0.66
CA GLU A 34 22.25 18.59 0.37
C GLU A 34 22.56 19.38 1.65
N ASN A 35 23.85 19.52 2.00
CA ASN A 35 24.32 20.25 3.17
C ASN A 35 23.69 19.79 4.51
N GLY A 36 23.30 18.52 4.63
CA GLY A 36 22.70 17.95 5.84
C GLY A 36 21.21 18.24 6.04
N ARG A 37 20.51 18.68 4.99
CA ARG A 37 19.06 18.89 4.95
C ARG A 37 18.45 18.09 3.81
N THR A 38 17.18 17.70 3.93
CA THR A 38 16.46 17.03 2.84
C THR A 38 15.64 18.03 2.04
N TYR A 39 15.50 17.78 0.74
CA TYR A 39 14.68 18.57 -0.19
C TYR A 39 13.85 17.60 -1.04
N HIS A 40 12.67 18.03 -1.48
CA HIS A 40 11.83 17.25 -2.40
C HIS A 40 12.59 16.88 -3.69
N ARG A 41 12.39 15.65 -4.19
CA ARG A 41 12.96 15.18 -5.47
C ARG A 41 11.99 15.29 -6.64
N TYR A 42 10.69 15.41 -6.37
CA TYR A 42 9.67 15.67 -7.38
C TYR A 42 9.91 17.04 -8.04
N LYS A 43 10.15 17.09 -9.36
CA LYS A 43 10.51 18.32 -10.10
C LYS A 43 11.73 19.06 -9.51
N GLU A 44 12.80 18.29 -9.29
CA GLU A 44 14.07 18.73 -8.73
C GLU A 44 14.53 20.12 -9.21
N GLY A 45 14.85 21.00 -8.25
CA GLY A 45 15.37 22.34 -8.51
C GLY A 45 14.32 23.46 -8.58
N LYS A 46 13.02 23.16 -8.46
CA LYS A 46 11.95 24.19 -8.42
C LYS A 46 11.73 24.84 -7.05
N TYR A 47 11.78 24.06 -5.96
CA TYR A 47 11.64 24.57 -4.58
C TYR A 47 12.97 24.49 -3.82
N HIS A 48 13.26 25.52 -3.03
CA HIS A 48 14.61 25.74 -2.48
C HIS A 48 14.68 25.67 -0.95
N LEU A 49 13.58 25.33 -0.29
CA LEU A 49 13.52 25.15 1.15
C LEU A 49 13.51 23.65 1.50
N PRO A 50 14.06 23.28 2.67
CA PRO A 50 14.11 21.89 3.10
C PRO A 50 12.72 21.33 3.42
N ASN A 51 12.59 20.01 3.49
CA ASN A 51 11.37 19.30 3.84
C ASN A 51 11.59 18.18 4.89
N ASP A 52 12.65 18.34 5.69
CA ASP A 52 12.98 17.46 6.81
C ASP A 52 12.13 17.78 8.04
N GLU A 53 12.18 16.88 9.02
CA GLU A 53 11.43 16.99 10.28
C GLU A 53 11.68 18.31 11.02
N VAL A 54 12.91 18.83 10.96
CA VAL A 54 13.26 20.14 11.57
C VAL A 54 12.45 21.28 10.94
N GLU A 55 12.24 21.23 9.63
CA GLU A 55 11.40 22.22 8.96
C GLU A 55 9.90 21.99 9.24
N ASN A 56 9.45 20.74 9.35
CA ASN A 56 8.07 20.42 9.72
C ASN A 56 7.71 20.97 11.11
N GLU A 57 8.55 20.74 12.12
CA GLU A 57 8.36 21.27 13.48
C GLU A 57 8.31 22.81 13.49
N ARG A 58 9.13 23.45 12.66
CA ARG A 58 9.14 24.91 12.50
C ARG A 58 7.84 25.43 11.86
N LEU A 59 7.30 24.74 10.87
CA LEU A 59 6.04 25.11 10.20
C LEU A 59 4.84 25.01 11.17
N ASP A 60 4.84 24.04 12.08
CA ASP A 60 3.80 23.92 13.11
C ASP A 60 3.88 25.05 14.15
N LEU A 61 5.10 25.43 14.55
CA LEU A 61 5.31 26.61 15.40
C LEU A 61 4.86 27.89 14.68
N GLN A 62 5.11 28.00 13.38
CA GLN A 62 4.63 29.11 12.55
C GLN A 62 3.08 29.15 12.50
N HIS A 63 2.41 28.01 12.42
CA HIS A 63 0.94 27.97 12.50
C HIS A 63 0.44 28.54 13.84
N HIS A 64 1.04 28.18 14.97
CA HIS A 64 0.71 28.77 16.27
C HIS A 64 0.89 30.30 16.30
N LEU A 65 1.92 30.82 15.64
CA LEU A 65 2.18 32.26 15.55
C LEU A 65 1.07 33.02 14.78
N PHE A 66 0.47 32.39 13.76
CA PHE A 66 -0.71 32.92 13.08
C PHE A 66 -1.95 32.94 13.99
N LEU A 67 -2.21 31.86 14.73
CA LEU A 67 -3.30 31.82 15.71
C LEU A 67 -3.18 32.96 16.74
N LEU A 68 -1.99 33.15 17.33
CA LEU A 68 -1.73 34.26 18.26
C LEU A 68 -1.98 35.64 17.64
N THR A 69 -1.67 35.79 16.34
CA THR A 69 -1.88 37.04 15.62
C THR A 69 -3.37 37.35 15.48
N PHE A 70 -4.15 36.36 15.02
CA PHE A 70 -5.59 36.49 14.79
C PHE A 70 -6.44 36.24 16.03
N SER A 71 -5.80 36.03 17.18
CA SER A 71 -6.44 35.79 18.49
C SER A 71 -7.23 34.49 18.48
N ASP A 72 -6.51 33.40 18.21
CA ASP A 72 -6.97 32.01 18.13
C ASP A 72 -8.03 31.80 17.05
N LYS A 73 -7.81 32.41 15.89
CA LYS A 73 -8.62 32.22 14.68
C LYS A 73 -7.72 31.84 13.52
N LEU A 74 -8.24 31.04 12.60
CA LEU A 74 -7.51 30.59 11.41
C LEU A 74 -7.28 31.70 10.37
N GLY A 75 -7.98 32.83 10.51
CA GLY A 75 -7.85 34.00 9.64
C GLY A 75 -8.97 35.01 9.86
N LEU A 76 -9.15 35.92 8.90
CA LEU A 76 -10.07 37.05 8.98
C LEU A 76 -11.24 36.97 7.99
N ALA A 77 -11.20 36.02 7.05
CA ALA A 77 -12.24 35.83 6.05
C ALA A 77 -13.62 35.52 6.66
N PRO A 78 -14.74 35.98 6.05
CA PRO A 78 -16.07 35.59 6.47
C PRO A 78 -16.29 34.08 6.41
N SER A 79 -15.62 33.40 5.47
CA SER A 79 -15.68 31.95 5.28
C SER A 79 -15.09 31.15 6.46
N ILE A 80 -14.28 31.76 7.33
CA ILE A 80 -13.68 31.11 8.52
C ILE A 80 -14.63 31.13 9.73
N LYS A 81 -15.72 31.89 9.68
CA LYS A 81 -16.65 31.91 10.82
C LYS A 81 -17.39 30.59 10.92
N PRO A 82 -17.59 30.02 12.12
CA PRO A 82 -18.28 28.73 12.28
C PRO A 82 -19.70 28.65 11.69
N ASP A 83 -20.35 29.78 11.41
CA ASP A 83 -21.67 29.86 10.78
C ASP A 83 -21.62 30.11 9.27
N SER A 84 -20.43 30.06 8.66
CA SER A 84 -20.27 30.16 7.21
C SER A 84 -20.92 28.96 6.52
N LYS A 85 -21.35 29.14 5.26
CA LYS A 85 -21.94 28.07 4.44
C LYS A 85 -20.97 27.61 3.36
N VAL A 86 -19.69 27.68 3.66
CA VAL A 86 -18.62 27.27 2.75
C VAL A 86 -18.71 25.76 2.55
N LYS A 87 -18.67 25.29 1.30
CA LYS A 87 -18.78 23.86 1.01
C LYS A 87 -17.49 23.26 0.51
N ARG A 88 -16.70 24.04 -0.25
CA ARG A 88 -15.46 23.55 -0.85
C ARG A 88 -14.33 24.55 -0.65
N VAL A 89 -13.25 24.11 -0.01
CA VAL A 89 -12.11 24.93 0.39
C VAL A 89 -10.82 24.39 -0.21
N LEU A 90 -9.95 25.30 -0.68
CA LEU A 90 -8.62 24.96 -1.19
C LEU A 90 -7.55 25.66 -0.36
N ASP A 91 -6.58 24.91 0.18
CA ASP A 91 -5.40 25.44 0.87
C ASP A 91 -4.15 25.25 -0.01
N LEU A 92 -3.58 26.35 -0.50
CA LEU A 92 -2.47 26.37 -1.46
C LEU A 92 -1.13 26.49 -0.73
N GLY A 93 -0.21 25.54 -0.97
CA GLY A 93 1.06 25.47 -0.26
C GLY A 93 0.84 25.05 1.20
N THR A 94 0.12 23.95 1.41
CA THR A 94 -0.43 23.57 2.71
C THR A 94 0.65 23.21 3.75
N GLY A 95 1.89 22.93 3.34
CA GLY A 95 2.99 22.58 4.24
C GLY A 95 2.66 21.30 5.01
N THR A 96 2.73 21.32 6.34
CA THR A 96 2.35 20.18 7.20
C THR A 96 0.86 19.83 7.15
N GLY A 97 0.02 20.70 6.57
CA GLY A 97 -1.42 20.49 6.47
C GLY A 97 -2.22 20.93 7.70
N ILE A 98 -1.57 21.38 8.77
CA ILE A 98 -2.20 21.72 10.05
C ILE A 98 -3.31 22.77 9.94
N TRP A 99 -3.19 23.76 9.03
CA TRP A 99 -4.26 24.75 8.82
C TRP A 99 -5.50 24.11 8.17
N ALA A 100 -5.31 23.25 7.18
CA ALA A 100 -6.40 22.56 6.50
C ALA A 100 -7.14 21.60 7.45
N ILE A 101 -6.41 20.96 8.35
CA ILE A 101 -6.95 20.09 9.40
C ILE A 101 -7.79 20.89 10.39
N ASP A 102 -7.23 21.98 10.95
CA ASP A 102 -7.96 22.82 11.90
C ASP A 102 -9.21 23.45 11.26
N PHE A 103 -9.12 23.87 10.00
CA PHE A 103 -10.28 24.40 9.27
C PHE A 103 -11.36 23.35 9.11
N ALA A 104 -10.99 22.12 8.73
CA ALA A 104 -11.93 21.02 8.57
C ALA A 104 -12.59 20.57 9.87
N ASP A 105 -11.88 20.66 11.00
CA ASP A 105 -12.45 20.42 12.33
C ASP A 105 -13.45 21.51 12.74
N GLU A 106 -13.20 22.78 12.39
CA GLU A 106 -14.14 23.89 12.60
C GLU A 106 -15.34 23.83 11.63
N HIS A 107 -15.16 23.23 10.46
CA HIS A 107 -16.13 23.14 9.35
C HIS A 107 -16.31 21.70 8.84
N PRO A 108 -16.89 20.80 9.65
CA PRO A 108 -17.08 19.40 9.26
C PRO A 108 -18.00 19.22 8.05
N GLU A 109 -18.80 20.23 7.71
CA GLU A 109 -19.66 20.28 6.52
C GLU A 109 -18.94 20.64 5.21
N ALA A 110 -17.70 21.13 5.29
CA ALA A 110 -16.94 21.61 4.15
C ALA A 110 -15.91 20.57 3.73
N GLU A 111 -15.79 20.35 2.42
CA GLU A 111 -14.68 19.60 1.83
C GLU A 111 -13.45 20.51 1.75
N VAL A 112 -12.34 20.08 2.34
CA VAL A 112 -11.08 20.82 2.38
C VAL A 112 -10.02 20.07 1.57
N VAL A 113 -9.42 20.77 0.60
CA VAL A 113 -8.37 20.24 -0.26
C VAL A 113 -7.08 21.01 0.02
N GLY A 114 -6.07 20.36 0.59
CA GLY A 114 -4.75 20.95 0.78
C GLY A 114 -3.79 20.50 -0.31
N ILE A 115 -2.95 21.40 -0.82
CA ILE A 115 -2.03 21.10 -1.92
C ILE A 115 -0.61 21.55 -1.59
N ASP A 116 0.34 20.65 -1.80
CA ASP A 116 1.76 20.95 -1.67
C ASP A 116 2.61 20.18 -2.70
N LEU A 117 3.81 20.69 -2.98
CA LEU A 117 4.80 19.98 -3.78
C LEU A 117 5.47 18.83 -3.02
N SER A 118 5.54 18.94 -1.70
CA SER A 118 6.19 17.97 -0.82
C SER A 118 5.16 17.13 -0.06
N PRO A 119 5.28 15.79 -0.08
CA PRO A 119 4.43 14.90 0.73
C PRO A 119 4.91 14.86 2.19
N ILE A 120 4.66 15.94 2.94
CA ILE A 120 5.02 16.06 4.38
C ILE A 120 3.78 16.10 5.29
N GLN A 121 2.60 15.84 4.73
CA GLN A 121 1.33 15.89 5.45
C GLN A 121 1.06 14.56 6.18
N PRO A 122 0.38 14.58 7.34
CA PRO A 122 0.09 13.37 8.10
C PRO A 122 -0.82 12.41 7.34
N ALA A 123 -0.64 11.10 7.55
CA ALA A 123 -1.48 10.07 6.96
C ALA A 123 -2.88 9.97 7.62
N PHE A 124 -3.04 10.54 8.83
CA PHE A 124 -4.31 10.54 9.56
C PHE A 124 -4.85 11.96 9.62
N VAL A 125 -5.98 12.20 8.95
CA VAL A 125 -6.61 13.53 8.78
C VAL A 125 -8.13 13.40 8.97
N PRO A 126 -8.85 14.50 9.26
CA PRO A 126 -10.31 14.49 9.28
C PRO A 126 -10.90 13.97 7.95
N PRO A 127 -12.07 13.30 7.96
CA PRO A 127 -12.62 12.63 6.78
C PRO A 127 -13.00 13.59 5.65
N ASN A 128 -13.15 14.88 5.94
CA ASN A 128 -13.43 15.95 4.99
C ASN A 128 -12.16 16.69 4.51
N VAL A 129 -10.96 16.21 4.85
CA VAL A 129 -9.67 16.72 4.36
C VAL A 129 -9.05 15.75 3.38
N ARG A 130 -8.52 16.26 2.28
CA ARG A 130 -7.59 15.50 1.41
C ARG A 130 -6.38 16.34 1.03
N PHE A 131 -5.22 15.70 1.03
CA PHE A 131 -3.97 16.32 0.60
C PHE A 131 -3.54 15.84 -0.77
N ILE A 132 -3.18 16.77 -1.65
CA ILE A 132 -2.79 16.47 -3.03
C ILE A 132 -1.36 16.96 -3.25
N ILE A 133 -0.49 16.04 -3.69
CA ILE A 133 0.83 16.40 -4.20
C ILE A 133 0.65 17.02 -5.59
N ASP A 134 0.87 18.33 -5.68
CA ASP A 134 0.76 19.08 -6.94
C ASP A 134 1.63 20.34 -6.99
N ASP A 135 1.92 20.78 -8.21
CA ASP A 135 2.65 22.03 -8.46
C ASP A 135 1.67 23.16 -8.78
N ILE A 136 1.53 24.11 -7.86
CA ILE A 136 0.60 25.24 -8.01
C ILE A 136 0.92 26.14 -9.22
N ASP A 137 2.16 26.10 -9.74
CA ASP A 137 2.55 26.83 -10.96
C ASP A 137 1.97 26.17 -12.24
N GLU A 138 1.45 24.93 -12.16
CA GLU A 138 0.85 24.21 -13.29
C GLU A 138 -0.66 24.47 -13.43
N GLU A 139 -1.28 23.96 -14.50
CA GLU A 139 -2.72 24.20 -14.74
C GLU A 139 -3.58 23.48 -13.69
N TRP A 140 -4.50 24.21 -13.08
CA TRP A 140 -5.38 23.71 -12.04
C TRP A 140 -6.55 22.94 -12.66
N ALA A 141 -6.53 21.61 -12.53
CA ALA A 141 -7.50 20.71 -13.16
C ALA A 141 -8.63 20.24 -12.21
N TYR A 142 -9.22 21.17 -11.44
CA TYR A 142 -10.36 20.84 -10.57
C TYR A 142 -11.66 20.75 -11.36
N ALA A 143 -12.43 19.69 -11.13
CA ALA A 143 -13.74 19.50 -11.76
C ALA A 143 -14.81 20.51 -11.27
N GLU A 144 -14.67 21.00 -10.04
CA GLU A 144 -15.58 21.95 -9.41
C GLU A 144 -14.82 23.17 -8.86
N SER A 145 -15.47 24.33 -8.84
CA SER A 145 -14.93 25.57 -8.28
C SER A 145 -15.02 25.59 -6.74
N PHE A 146 -14.20 26.41 -6.10
CA PHE A 146 -14.11 26.55 -4.63
C PHE A 146 -14.88 27.77 -4.12
N ASP A 147 -15.48 27.65 -2.94
CA ASP A 147 -16.14 28.75 -2.25
C ASP A 147 -15.15 29.60 -1.45
N TYR A 148 -14.05 28.98 -1.01
CA TYR A 148 -12.97 29.65 -0.29
C TYR A 148 -11.62 29.09 -0.71
N ILE A 149 -10.67 29.97 -1.00
CA ILE A 149 -9.27 29.59 -1.23
C ILE A 149 -8.42 30.30 -0.19
N HIS A 150 -7.49 29.58 0.43
CA HIS A 150 -6.53 30.08 1.39
C HIS A 150 -5.10 29.87 0.86
N SER A 151 -4.23 30.83 1.15
CA SER A 151 -2.81 30.78 0.80
C SER A 151 -2.00 31.54 1.84
N ARG A 152 -0.90 30.97 2.31
CA ARG A 152 0.00 31.65 3.26
C ARG A 152 1.48 31.40 2.98
N MET A 153 2.31 32.40 3.24
CA MET A 153 3.79 32.31 3.21
C MET A 153 4.38 31.77 1.89
N MET A 154 3.78 32.16 0.77
CA MET A 154 4.17 31.79 -0.59
C MET A 154 5.20 32.77 -1.20
N THR A 155 5.55 33.84 -0.48
CA THR A 155 6.68 34.72 -0.84
C THR A 155 7.95 33.90 -1.03
N PHE A 156 8.64 34.13 -2.15
CA PHE A 156 9.80 33.39 -2.66
C PHE A 156 9.51 32.05 -3.37
N SER A 157 8.29 31.50 -3.22
CA SER A 157 7.86 30.27 -3.90
C SER A 157 7.12 30.54 -5.21
N ILE A 158 6.43 31.69 -5.31
CA ILE A 158 5.68 32.09 -6.52
C ILE A 158 6.58 32.86 -7.49
N LYS A 159 6.55 32.47 -8.77
CA LYS A 159 7.31 33.11 -9.86
C LYS A 159 6.54 34.25 -10.52
N ASP A 160 5.25 34.06 -10.74
CA ASP A 160 4.36 35.06 -11.35
C ASP A 160 3.08 35.22 -10.51
N TRP A 161 3.06 36.28 -9.69
CA TRP A 161 1.94 36.60 -8.83
C TRP A 161 0.67 37.00 -9.60
N GLU A 162 0.78 37.57 -10.80
CA GLU A 162 -0.39 37.92 -11.59
C GLU A 162 -1.08 36.70 -12.16
N GLU A 163 -0.32 35.73 -12.67
CA GLU A 163 -0.89 34.48 -13.15
C GLU A 163 -1.42 33.62 -11.99
N TYR A 164 -0.70 33.56 -10.86
CA TYR A 164 -1.16 32.87 -9.65
C TYR A 164 -2.52 33.38 -9.18
N ILE A 165 -2.68 34.71 -9.06
CA ILE A 165 -3.94 35.35 -8.66
C ILE A 165 -5.03 35.16 -9.74
N ARG A 166 -4.66 35.11 -11.03
CA ARG A 166 -5.61 34.82 -12.12
C ARG A 166 -6.14 33.39 -12.07
N LYS A 167 -5.33 32.41 -11.67
CA LYS A 167 -5.77 31.02 -11.45
C LYS A 167 -6.72 30.93 -10.27
N ILE A 168 -6.39 31.57 -9.14
CA ILE A 168 -7.29 31.70 -7.99
C ILE A 168 -8.64 32.27 -8.43
N PHE A 169 -8.64 33.37 -9.18
CA PHE A 169 -9.86 34.01 -9.67
C PHE A 169 -10.74 33.08 -10.50
N LYS A 170 -10.15 32.26 -11.39
CA LYS A 170 -10.88 31.29 -12.22
C LYS A 170 -11.43 30.11 -11.43
N ALA A 171 -10.72 29.71 -10.36
CA ALA A 171 -11.08 28.56 -9.55
C ALA A 171 -12.15 28.88 -8.49
N LEU A 172 -12.43 30.15 -8.21
CA LEU A 172 -13.48 30.56 -7.27
C LEU A 172 -14.87 30.52 -7.89
N THR A 173 -15.86 30.10 -7.10
CA THR A 173 -17.28 30.28 -7.42
C THR A 173 -17.63 31.78 -7.44
N PRO A 174 -18.64 32.20 -8.23
CA PRO A 174 -19.21 33.54 -8.09
C PRO A 174 -19.73 33.79 -6.68
N GLY A 175 -19.18 34.80 -5.99
CA GLY A 175 -19.40 35.06 -4.56
C GLY A 175 -18.36 34.48 -3.61
N GLY A 176 -17.41 33.67 -4.11
CA GLY A 176 -16.37 33.03 -3.31
C GLY A 176 -15.28 33.98 -2.81
N TYR A 177 -14.53 33.54 -1.79
CA TYR A 177 -13.50 34.33 -1.12
C TYR A 177 -12.08 33.79 -1.32
N ILE A 178 -11.09 34.67 -1.37
CA ILE A 178 -9.66 34.33 -1.21
C ILE A 178 -9.11 35.08 0.01
N GLU A 179 -8.29 34.41 0.82
CA GLU A 179 -7.43 35.04 1.82
C GLU A 179 -5.96 34.71 1.57
N ILE A 180 -5.15 35.76 1.44
CA ILE A 180 -3.68 35.64 1.32
C ILE A 180 -3.02 36.22 2.57
N GLN A 181 -2.25 35.38 3.28
CA GLN A 181 -1.53 35.74 4.49
C GLN A 181 0.00 35.73 4.24
N GLU A 182 0.63 36.90 4.15
CA GLU A 182 2.03 37.03 3.73
C GLU A 182 2.88 37.86 4.68
N VAL A 183 4.16 37.49 4.78
CA VAL A 183 5.19 38.28 5.47
C VAL A 183 6.10 38.94 4.46
N SER A 184 6.48 40.19 4.72
CA SER A 184 7.34 40.95 3.82
C SER A 184 8.74 40.33 3.78
N GLY A 185 9.33 40.29 2.59
CA GLY A 185 10.75 39.96 2.40
C GLY A 185 11.72 41.01 2.98
N SER A 186 11.21 42.01 3.70
CA SER A 186 11.98 43.08 4.33
C SER A 186 11.68 43.19 5.83
N ILE A 187 12.70 43.48 6.62
CA ILE A 187 12.60 43.75 8.05
C ILE A 187 12.51 45.26 8.32
N LEU A 188 11.58 45.68 9.19
CA LEU A 188 11.36 47.09 9.53
C LEU A 188 11.61 47.39 11.01
N SER A 189 11.78 48.67 11.32
CA SER A 189 11.88 49.21 12.68
C SER A 189 11.37 50.64 12.67
N ASP A 190 10.57 51.02 13.67
CA ASP A 190 9.92 52.34 13.71
C ASP A 190 10.76 53.41 14.43
N ASP A 191 11.83 53.02 15.13
CA ASP A 191 12.60 53.91 16.02
C ASP A 191 14.09 53.99 15.67
N GLY A 192 14.48 53.41 14.54
CA GLY A 192 15.84 53.46 14.01
C GLY A 192 16.85 52.62 14.79
N THR A 193 16.40 51.74 15.69
CA THR A 193 17.26 50.78 16.38
C THR A 193 17.86 49.75 15.42
N LEU A 194 17.12 49.37 14.37
CA LEU A 194 17.63 48.54 13.27
C LEU A 194 18.41 49.39 12.24
N LYS A 195 19.74 49.24 12.21
CA LYS A 195 20.65 49.87 11.26
C LYS A 195 20.91 48.99 10.04
N LYS A 196 21.24 49.61 8.90
CA LYS A 196 21.70 48.91 7.67
C LYS A 196 22.99 48.09 7.85
N THR A 197 23.77 48.38 8.89
CA THR A 197 25.02 47.67 9.18
C THR A 197 24.82 46.35 9.92
N HIS A 198 23.65 46.14 10.54
CA HIS A 198 23.32 44.90 11.25
C HIS A 198 23.28 43.71 10.30
N ALA A 199 23.71 42.55 10.79
CA ALA A 199 23.68 41.29 10.07
C ALA A 199 22.25 40.91 9.70
N LEU A 200 21.27 41.17 10.56
CA LEU A 200 19.85 40.92 10.26
C LEU A 200 19.36 41.69 9.02
N THR A 201 19.70 42.97 8.89
CA THR A 201 19.33 43.77 7.70
C THR A 201 20.02 43.26 6.43
N LYS A 202 21.30 42.89 6.55
CA LYS A 202 22.08 42.30 5.45
C LYS A 202 21.51 40.95 5.02
N TRP A 203 21.06 40.14 5.98
CA TRP A 203 20.51 38.82 5.75
C TRP A 203 19.27 38.88 4.87
N PHE A 204 18.28 39.73 5.19
CA PHE A 204 17.11 39.94 4.34
C PHE A 204 17.46 40.45 2.92
N THR A 205 18.47 41.32 2.81
CA THR A 205 18.93 41.82 1.51
C THR A 205 19.52 40.71 0.65
N LEU A 206 20.46 39.93 1.22
CA LEU A 206 21.11 38.82 0.54
C LEU A 206 20.14 37.69 0.20
N LEU A 207 19.15 37.45 1.07
CA LEU A 207 18.10 36.47 0.86
C LEU A 207 17.20 36.85 -0.32
N SER A 208 16.75 38.11 -0.37
CA SER A 208 15.98 38.61 -1.51
C SER A 208 16.79 38.54 -2.81
N GLU A 209 18.08 38.89 -2.80
CA GLU A 209 18.94 38.75 -3.97
C GLU A 209 19.12 37.28 -4.40
N ALA A 210 19.23 36.35 -3.45
CA ALA A 210 19.37 34.93 -3.74
C ALA A 210 18.13 34.38 -4.43
N PHE A 211 16.94 34.63 -3.89
CA PHE A 211 15.70 34.13 -4.48
C PHE A 211 15.40 34.73 -5.86
N VAL A 212 15.73 36.01 -6.08
CA VAL A 212 15.62 36.62 -7.42
C VAL A 212 16.53 35.90 -8.42
N LYS A 213 17.77 35.57 -8.04
CA LYS A 213 18.68 34.79 -8.91
C LYS A 213 18.19 33.37 -9.17
N LEU A 214 17.47 32.78 -8.23
CA LEU A 214 16.89 31.44 -8.33
C LEU A 214 15.53 31.42 -9.04
N GLY A 215 15.05 32.57 -9.51
CA GLY A 215 13.83 32.68 -10.32
C GLY A 215 12.54 32.88 -9.53
N GLY A 216 12.61 33.13 -8.21
CA GLY A 216 11.47 33.54 -7.39
C GLY A 216 11.21 35.05 -7.48
N ALA A 217 9.95 35.46 -7.39
CA ALA A 217 9.57 36.88 -7.37
C ALA A 217 9.30 37.35 -5.94
N ALA A 218 10.12 38.27 -5.44
CA ALA A 218 9.78 39.03 -4.24
C ALA A 218 8.70 40.05 -4.61
N ILE A 219 7.56 40.03 -3.90
CA ILE A 219 6.48 41.01 -4.09
C ILE A 219 6.23 41.77 -2.79
N GLU A 220 6.01 43.07 -2.91
CA GLU A 220 5.57 43.91 -1.79
C GLU A 220 4.05 43.86 -1.67
N PHE A 221 3.52 44.05 -0.45
CA PHE A 221 2.09 43.90 -0.16
C PHE A 221 1.16 44.75 -1.03
N ASP A 222 1.57 45.99 -1.35
CA ASP A 222 0.80 46.89 -2.22
C ASP A 222 0.72 46.35 -3.67
N GLY A 223 1.72 45.57 -4.09
CA GLY A 223 1.75 44.91 -5.39
C GLY A 223 0.71 43.80 -5.52
N ILE A 224 0.55 42.97 -4.48
CA ILE A 224 -0.46 41.89 -4.44
C ILE A 224 -1.87 42.50 -4.60
N LYS A 225 -2.16 43.56 -3.84
CA LYS A 225 -3.45 44.27 -3.92
C LYS A 225 -3.72 44.83 -5.32
N ALA A 226 -2.74 45.50 -5.93
CA ALA A 226 -2.89 46.08 -7.27
C ALA A 226 -3.13 45.00 -8.34
N ILE A 227 -2.49 43.83 -8.21
CA ILE A 227 -2.72 42.69 -9.10
C ILE A 227 -4.15 42.15 -8.93
N MET A 228 -4.64 42.01 -7.70
CA MET A 228 -6.01 41.55 -7.44
C MET A 228 -7.04 42.49 -8.10
N GLU A 229 -6.90 43.81 -7.90
CA GLU A 229 -7.76 44.82 -8.55
C GLU A 229 -7.73 44.69 -10.08
N LYS A 230 -6.54 44.45 -10.65
CA LYS A 230 -6.36 44.27 -12.10
C LYS A 230 -7.00 42.99 -12.63
N VAL A 231 -6.95 41.89 -11.88
CA VAL A 231 -7.52 40.59 -12.26
C VAL A 231 -9.06 40.62 -12.22
N GLY A 232 -9.66 41.51 -11.43
CA GLY A 232 -11.11 41.75 -11.40
C GLY A 232 -11.78 41.45 -10.07
N PHE A 233 -11.00 41.24 -9.02
CA PHE A 233 -11.47 41.06 -7.66
C PHE A 233 -12.07 42.35 -7.09
N VAL A 234 -13.10 42.23 -6.23
CA VAL A 234 -13.79 43.37 -5.58
C VAL A 234 -13.81 43.21 -4.06
N ASP A 235 -14.13 44.29 -3.34
CA ASP A 235 -14.21 44.32 -1.87
C ASP A 235 -12.90 43.92 -1.15
N ILE A 236 -11.76 44.33 -1.70
CA ILE A 236 -10.42 43.98 -1.18
C ILE A 236 -10.15 44.70 0.15
N VAL A 237 -9.97 43.92 1.22
CA VAL A 237 -9.57 44.38 2.55
C VAL A 237 -8.10 44.05 2.79
N ASP A 238 -7.30 45.05 3.19
CA ASP A 238 -5.87 44.91 3.52
C ASP A 238 -5.68 45.18 5.02
N THR A 239 -5.34 44.13 5.78
CA THR A 239 -5.09 44.21 7.23
C THR A 239 -3.63 43.92 7.53
N ARG A 240 -2.92 44.87 8.15
CA ARG A 240 -1.49 44.78 8.43
C ARG A 240 -1.19 44.53 9.90
N PHE A 241 -0.27 43.62 10.17
CA PHE A 241 0.23 43.24 11.48
C PHE A 241 1.75 43.43 11.56
N LYS A 242 2.27 43.46 12.79
CA LYS A 242 3.70 43.52 13.08
C LYS A 242 4.07 42.31 13.90
N TRP A 243 5.03 41.53 13.42
CA TRP A 243 5.62 40.39 14.13
C TRP A 243 6.99 40.80 14.67
N PRO A 244 7.10 41.19 15.95
CA PRO A 244 8.38 41.56 16.55
C PRO A 244 9.37 40.39 16.44
N VAL A 245 10.64 40.63 16.13
CA VAL A 245 11.61 39.53 15.98
C VAL A 245 12.10 38.95 17.30
N ASN A 246 11.79 39.62 18.41
CA ASN A 246 12.14 39.23 19.78
C ASN A 246 11.21 39.95 20.79
N PRO A 247 11.26 39.63 22.09
CA PRO A 247 10.29 40.11 23.08
C PRO A 247 10.57 41.54 23.59
N TRP A 248 11.08 42.42 22.73
CA TRP A 248 11.29 43.84 23.03
C TRP A 248 10.00 44.66 23.30
N PRO A 249 8.81 44.33 22.74
CA PRO A 249 7.61 45.11 23.02
C PRO A 249 7.22 45.07 24.50
N LYS A 250 6.65 46.18 24.99
CA LYS A 250 6.10 46.26 26.35
C LYS A 250 4.69 45.69 26.45
N ASP A 251 3.93 45.76 25.35
CA ASP A 251 2.59 45.20 25.28
C ASP A 251 2.66 43.67 25.43
N LYS A 252 1.79 43.10 26.27
CA LYS A 252 1.85 41.68 26.61
C LYS A 252 1.65 40.78 25.37
N LYS A 253 0.68 41.11 24.51
CA LYS A 253 0.39 40.34 23.30
C LYS A 253 1.56 40.40 22.33
N TYR A 254 2.08 41.60 22.04
CA TYR A 254 3.21 41.73 21.11
C TYR A 254 4.53 41.19 21.69
N LYS A 255 4.70 41.21 23.01
CA LYS A 255 5.86 40.59 23.65
C LYS A 255 5.86 39.07 23.48
N GLU A 256 4.71 38.46 23.71
CA GLU A 256 4.48 37.03 23.49
C GLU A 256 4.66 36.69 22.01
N LEU A 257 4.05 37.45 21.11
CA LEU A 257 4.25 37.32 19.66
C LEU A 257 5.73 37.44 19.26
N GLY A 258 6.47 38.33 19.93
CA GLY A 258 7.91 38.50 19.74
C GLY A 258 8.74 37.32 20.24
N THR A 259 8.35 36.68 21.35
CA THR A 259 8.99 35.44 21.83
C THR A 259 8.79 34.31 20.82
N TRP A 260 7.55 34.09 20.37
CA TRP A 260 7.22 33.01 19.44
C TRP A 260 7.84 33.23 18.06
N ASN A 261 7.78 34.45 17.53
CA ASN A 261 8.41 34.77 16.25
C ASN A 261 9.94 34.68 16.32
N ASN A 262 10.55 34.94 17.49
CA ASN A 262 11.98 34.71 17.68
C ASN A 262 12.33 33.24 17.55
N ALA A 263 11.61 32.35 18.25
CA ALA A 263 11.80 30.91 18.14
C ALA A 263 11.65 30.44 16.68
N ASN A 264 10.54 30.81 16.02
CA ASN A 264 10.32 30.54 14.58
C ASN A 264 11.50 31.01 13.71
N SER A 265 11.97 32.24 13.94
CA SER A 265 13.03 32.85 13.13
C SER A 265 14.39 32.19 13.35
N MET A 266 14.69 31.74 14.58
CA MET A 266 15.97 31.11 14.93
C MET A 266 16.21 29.81 14.17
N ASP A 267 15.14 29.07 13.89
CA ASP A 267 15.18 27.85 13.08
C ASP A 267 15.05 28.19 11.58
N ALA A 268 14.21 29.17 11.23
CA ALA A 268 13.98 29.58 9.84
C ALA A 268 15.24 30.11 9.16
N ILE A 269 16.11 30.85 9.87
CA ILE A 269 17.27 31.47 9.22
C ILE A 269 18.22 30.44 8.61
N GLU A 270 18.31 29.23 9.13
CA GLU A 270 19.15 28.20 8.53
C GLU A 270 18.48 27.59 7.30
N SER A 271 17.21 27.20 7.44
CA SER A 271 16.38 26.66 6.36
C SER A 271 16.28 27.59 5.15
N LEU A 272 16.06 28.89 5.39
CA LEU A 272 15.93 29.91 4.34
C LEU A 272 17.27 30.27 3.69
N THR A 273 18.41 29.99 4.33
CA THR A 273 19.72 30.50 3.87
C THR A 273 20.56 29.43 3.19
N MET A 274 20.55 28.21 3.70
CA MET A 274 21.56 27.20 3.33
C MET A 274 21.59 26.95 1.82
N ALA A 275 20.46 26.53 1.24
CA ALA A 275 20.36 26.29 -0.20
C ALA A 275 20.39 27.61 -1.02
N PRO A 276 19.67 28.69 -0.66
CA PRO A 276 19.72 29.91 -1.47
C PRO A 276 21.10 30.56 -1.56
N PHE A 277 21.87 30.59 -0.46
CA PHE A 277 23.18 31.25 -0.46
C PHE A 277 24.24 30.36 -1.11
N SER A 278 24.19 29.03 -0.91
CA SER A 278 25.10 28.12 -1.60
C SER A 278 24.87 28.14 -3.11
N ARG A 279 23.61 28.09 -3.56
CA ARG A 279 23.24 28.00 -4.98
C ARG A 279 23.37 29.33 -5.72
N ALA A 280 22.97 30.45 -5.12
CA ALA A 280 22.91 31.75 -5.81
C ALA A 280 24.10 32.69 -5.53
N HIS A 281 24.75 32.56 -4.39
CA HIS A 281 25.91 33.36 -4.01
C HIS A 281 27.23 32.57 -3.98
N GLY A 282 27.15 31.23 -4.09
CA GLY A 282 28.33 30.36 -4.11
C GLY A 282 29.01 30.21 -2.76
N TRP A 283 28.30 30.50 -1.66
CA TRP A 283 28.87 30.41 -0.31
C TRP A 283 29.04 28.96 0.11
N SER A 284 30.15 28.69 0.79
CA SER A 284 30.34 27.43 1.51
C SER A 284 29.44 27.36 2.74
N ARG A 285 29.17 26.14 3.23
CA ARG A 285 28.43 25.89 4.47
C ARG A 285 29.01 26.69 5.64
N ASP A 286 30.33 26.68 5.80
CA ASP A 286 31.02 27.38 6.88
C ASP A 286 30.81 28.91 6.81
N GLU A 287 30.81 29.49 5.59
CA GLU A 287 30.54 30.92 5.40
C GLU A 287 29.09 31.28 5.77
N VAL A 288 28.12 30.42 5.41
CA VAL A 288 26.72 30.57 5.80
C VAL A 288 26.58 30.48 7.33
N GLU A 289 27.11 29.43 7.94
CA GLU A 289 27.02 29.21 9.39
C GLU A 289 27.66 30.37 10.18
N MET A 290 28.85 30.83 9.78
CA MET A 290 29.50 31.99 10.41
C MET A 290 28.67 33.27 10.28
N PHE A 291 28.04 33.52 9.14
CA PHE A 291 27.17 34.68 8.96
C PHE A 291 25.91 34.58 9.83
N LEU A 292 25.30 33.39 9.89
CA LEU A 292 24.11 33.15 10.70
C LEU A 292 24.36 33.33 12.20
N VAL A 293 25.59 33.13 12.70
CA VAL A 293 25.95 33.47 14.09
C VAL A 293 25.71 34.95 14.39
N ASP A 294 26.06 35.86 13.48
CA ASP A 294 25.83 37.29 13.68
C ASP A 294 24.35 37.68 13.48
N VAL A 295 23.64 37.00 12.59
CA VAL A 295 22.18 37.15 12.44
C VAL A 295 21.44 36.72 13.71
N ARG A 296 21.82 35.58 14.31
CA ARG A 296 21.29 35.09 15.60
C ARG A 296 21.53 36.08 16.73
N LYS A 297 22.68 36.76 16.77
CA LYS A 297 22.96 37.81 17.76
C LYS A 297 22.02 39.00 17.59
N ASP A 298 21.78 39.44 16.36
CA ASP A 298 20.87 40.56 16.10
C ASP A 298 19.40 40.18 16.40
N LEU A 299 18.95 38.98 16.01
CA LEU A 299 17.61 38.48 16.32
C LEU A 299 17.37 38.46 17.83
N ASN A 300 18.33 37.96 18.61
CA ASN A 300 18.21 37.86 20.08
C ASN A 300 18.49 39.16 20.84
N ASN A 301 18.79 40.27 20.16
CA ASN A 301 19.10 41.52 20.83
C ASN A 301 17.84 42.35 21.12
N PRO A 302 17.40 42.47 22.38
CA PRO A 302 16.18 43.22 22.73
C PRO A 302 16.34 44.73 22.56
N GLN A 303 17.54 45.24 22.26
CA GLN A 303 17.76 46.64 21.89
C GLN A 303 17.51 46.92 20.40
N ILE A 304 17.32 45.87 19.59
CA ILE A 304 16.94 45.98 18.18
C ILE A 304 15.43 45.78 18.11
N HIS A 305 14.68 46.88 18.01
CA HIS A 305 13.23 46.89 17.93
C HIS A 305 12.77 46.67 16.48
N ALA A 306 13.15 45.52 15.94
CA ALA A 306 12.77 45.09 14.60
C ALA A 306 11.49 44.25 14.61
N TYR A 307 10.75 44.30 13.51
CA TYR A 307 9.58 43.48 13.28
C TYR A 307 9.45 43.11 11.80
N ASN A 308 8.92 41.92 11.53
CA ASN A 308 8.48 41.49 10.22
C ASN A 308 7.07 42.07 9.98
N PRO A 309 6.87 42.89 8.92
CA PRO A 309 5.53 43.27 8.48
C PRO A 309 4.79 42.03 7.98
N MET A 310 3.52 41.87 8.37
CA MET A 310 2.63 40.80 7.90
C MET A 310 1.33 41.41 7.38
N VAL A 311 0.76 40.86 6.30
CA VAL A 311 -0.54 41.27 5.75
C VAL A 311 -1.48 40.08 5.63
N SER A 312 -2.76 40.31 5.93
CA SER A 312 -3.88 39.45 5.51
C SER A 312 -4.76 40.26 4.54
N GLN A 313 -4.90 39.77 3.30
CA GLN A 313 -5.72 40.38 2.24
C GLN A 313 -6.94 39.49 1.91
N LEU A 314 -8.15 40.05 2.00
CA LEU A 314 -9.45 39.35 1.91
C LEU A 314 -10.33 39.93 0.79
N ILE A 315 -11.04 39.07 0.02
CA ILE A 315 -11.73 39.48 -1.23
C ILE A 315 -12.98 38.65 -1.56
N CYS A 316 -14.00 39.23 -2.24
CA CYS A 316 -15.21 38.56 -2.76
C CYS A 316 -15.32 38.66 -4.31
N LEU A 317 -15.86 37.64 -5.00
CA LEU A 317 -16.17 37.64 -6.45
C LEU A 317 -17.63 38.15 -6.70
N PRO A 318 -17.95 39.04 -7.67
CA PRO A 318 -19.32 39.53 -7.85
C PRO A 318 -20.28 38.51 -8.51
N ALA A 319 -21.56 38.50 -8.10
CA ALA A 319 -22.57 37.55 -8.59
C ALA A 319 -23.33 38.01 -9.87
N LEU A 320 -23.26 37.17 -10.92
CA LEU A 320 -24.09 37.03 -12.14
C LEU A 320 -24.01 38.02 -13.33
N ALA A 321 -23.74 37.44 -14.53
CA ALA A 321 -24.59 37.61 -15.73
C ALA A 321 -24.50 36.39 -16.69
N ARG A 322 -25.63 35.70 -16.90
CA ARG A 322 -25.85 34.71 -17.97
C ARG A 322 -25.99 35.42 -19.32
N LEU A 323 -25.47 34.84 -20.40
CA LEU A 323 -26.00 35.06 -21.76
C LEU A 323 -26.18 33.73 -22.49
N SER A 324 -27.43 33.48 -22.88
CA SER A 324 -27.87 32.40 -23.75
C SER A 324 -27.64 32.74 -25.22
N SER A 325 -27.29 31.74 -26.04
CA SER A 325 -27.97 31.50 -27.32
C SER A 325 -27.55 30.15 -27.89
N ALA A 326 -28.53 29.30 -28.15
CA ALA A 326 -28.38 28.13 -29.00
C ALA A 326 -28.27 28.56 -30.47
N THR A 327 -27.34 27.98 -31.20
CA THR A 327 -27.38 27.87 -32.66
C THR A 327 -26.92 26.47 -33.06
N SER A 328 -27.81 25.74 -33.72
CA SER A 328 -27.48 24.50 -34.42
C SER A 328 -26.62 24.83 -35.65
N TYR A 329 -25.37 24.36 -35.68
CA TYR A 329 -24.56 24.35 -36.90
C TYR A 329 -24.51 22.93 -37.48
N PRO A 330 -24.44 22.77 -38.81
CA PRO A 330 -24.17 21.47 -39.41
C PRO A 330 -22.72 21.06 -39.11
N LEU A 331 -22.53 19.83 -38.61
CA LEU A 331 -21.21 19.22 -38.37
C LEU A 331 -20.40 19.21 -39.66
N ASN A 332 -19.34 20.02 -39.69
CA ASN A 332 -18.29 19.92 -40.70
C ASN A 332 -17.19 19.06 -40.08
N LEU A 333 -17.43 17.74 -40.06
CA LEU A 333 -16.55 16.78 -39.40
C LEU A 333 -15.12 16.88 -39.96
N SER A 334 -14.19 17.26 -39.10
CA SER A 334 -12.76 17.00 -39.26
C SER A 334 -12.55 15.50 -39.56
N ASN A 335 -11.59 15.15 -40.43
CA ASN A 335 -11.16 13.74 -40.61
C ASN A 335 -10.43 13.19 -39.37
N ASP A 336 -10.19 14.03 -38.35
CA ASP A 336 -9.64 13.64 -37.05
C ASP A 336 -10.79 13.38 -36.06
N ALA A 337 -10.91 12.13 -35.62
CA ALA A 337 -11.95 11.68 -34.71
C ALA A 337 -11.87 12.33 -33.33
N CYS A 338 -10.67 12.59 -32.81
CA CYS A 338 -10.48 13.24 -31.53
C CYS A 338 -10.93 14.70 -31.60
N ALA A 339 -10.60 15.41 -32.67
CA ALA A 339 -11.08 16.77 -32.90
C ALA A 339 -12.61 16.83 -33.02
N ALA A 340 -13.22 15.91 -33.77
CA ALA A 340 -14.68 15.83 -33.90
C ALA A 340 -15.38 15.54 -32.57
N LEU A 341 -14.80 14.66 -31.75
CA LEU A 341 -15.27 14.41 -30.39
C LEU A 341 -15.07 15.63 -29.50
N GLY A 342 -13.97 16.36 -29.63
CA GLY A 342 -13.69 17.57 -28.85
C GLY A 342 -14.63 18.73 -29.19
N GLU A 343 -15.17 18.81 -30.41
CA GLU A 343 -16.20 19.78 -30.75
C GLU A 343 -17.55 19.47 -30.09
N GLU A 344 -17.93 18.18 -30.01
CA GLU A 344 -19.19 17.75 -29.39
C GLU A 344 -19.08 17.67 -27.86
N PHE A 345 -17.91 17.31 -27.33
CA PHE A 345 -17.61 17.07 -25.92
C PHE A 345 -16.34 17.80 -25.45
N PRO A 346 -16.32 19.15 -25.41
CA PRO A 346 -15.08 19.91 -25.15
C PRO A 346 -14.40 19.62 -23.81
N SER A 347 -15.14 19.13 -22.82
CA SER A 347 -14.64 18.85 -21.47
C SER A 347 -14.45 17.36 -21.18
N ASP A 348 -14.91 16.47 -22.07
CA ASP A 348 -14.89 15.02 -21.84
C ASP A 348 -13.93 14.28 -22.79
N VAL A 349 -13.08 15.00 -23.54
CA VAL A 349 -12.03 14.43 -24.38
C VAL A 349 -10.66 14.77 -23.80
N ALA A 350 -9.87 13.73 -23.53
CA ALA A 350 -8.53 13.86 -23.01
C ALA A 350 -7.49 13.60 -24.11
N TYR A 351 -6.58 14.55 -24.32
CA TYR A 351 -5.56 14.50 -25.37
C TYR A 351 -4.17 14.17 -24.81
N PRO A 352 -3.25 13.58 -25.60
CA PRO A 352 -1.88 13.32 -25.18
C PRO A 352 -1.22 14.54 -24.54
N ASN A 353 -0.38 14.31 -23.53
CA ASN A 353 0.29 15.33 -22.73
C ASN A 353 -0.63 16.21 -21.85
N THR A 354 -1.89 15.83 -21.66
CA THR A 354 -2.79 16.47 -20.66
C THR A 354 -2.92 15.61 -19.41
N THR A 355 -3.20 16.23 -18.26
CA THR A 355 -3.43 15.51 -16.99
C THR A 355 -4.62 14.55 -17.09
N SER A 356 -5.70 14.95 -17.76
CA SER A 356 -6.87 14.09 -17.98
C SER A 356 -6.51 12.83 -18.76
N TYR A 357 -5.56 12.91 -19.70
CA TYR A 357 -5.08 11.76 -20.46
C TYR A 357 -4.24 10.82 -19.58
N THR A 358 -3.34 11.37 -18.76
CA THR A 358 -2.56 10.57 -17.79
C THR A 358 -3.47 9.87 -16.78
N LEU A 359 -4.53 10.54 -16.29
CA LEU A 359 -5.52 9.94 -15.39
C LEU A 359 -6.35 8.85 -16.09
N ALA A 360 -6.80 9.10 -17.32
CA ALA A 360 -7.54 8.13 -18.12
C ALA A 360 -6.67 6.93 -18.52
N ASN A 361 -5.35 7.08 -18.61
CA ASN A 361 -4.40 6.00 -18.91
C ASN A 361 -4.02 5.14 -17.69
N ASN A 362 -4.96 4.95 -16.75
CA ASN A 362 -4.80 4.05 -15.61
C ASN A 362 -5.42 2.66 -15.90
N TYR A 363 -4.61 1.60 -15.77
CA TYR A 363 -4.97 0.21 -16.05
C TYR A 363 -4.39 -0.75 -15.02
N TRP A 364 -5.03 -1.90 -14.84
CA TRP A 364 -4.60 -2.89 -13.85
C TRP A 364 -3.22 -3.48 -14.16
N SER A 365 -2.94 -3.74 -15.44
CA SER A 365 -1.63 -4.20 -15.94
C SER A 365 -0.85 -3.04 -16.56
N HIS A 366 0.42 -2.91 -16.19
CA HIS A 366 1.32 -1.89 -16.75
C HIS A 366 1.44 -1.97 -18.29
N ARG A 367 1.25 -3.17 -18.86
CA ARG A 367 1.31 -3.40 -20.31
C ARG A 367 0.18 -2.70 -21.08
N GLN A 368 -0.94 -2.41 -20.42
CA GLN A 368 -2.04 -1.66 -21.03
C GLN A 368 -1.86 -0.15 -20.95
N SER A 369 -1.26 0.35 -19.88
CA SER A 369 -0.92 1.77 -19.75
C SER A 369 0.23 2.18 -20.68
N GLU A 370 1.03 1.23 -21.18
CA GLU A 370 2.04 1.46 -22.23
C GLU A 370 1.44 1.67 -23.62
N VAL A 371 0.15 1.40 -23.79
CA VAL A 371 -0.58 1.69 -25.04
C VAL A 371 -1.13 3.11 -24.95
N HIS A 372 -0.87 3.91 -26.00
CA HIS A 372 -1.26 5.31 -26.04
C HIS A 372 -2.29 5.56 -27.16
N PRO A 373 -3.58 5.79 -26.82
CA PRO A 373 -4.58 6.21 -27.80
C PRO A 373 -4.34 7.66 -28.26
N ASP A 374 -4.92 8.06 -29.37
CA ASP A 374 -4.88 9.44 -29.86
C ASP A 374 -5.68 10.38 -28.95
N CYS A 375 -6.72 9.87 -28.29
CA CYS A 375 -7.42 10.52 -27.20
C CYS A 375 -8.27 9.52 -26.40
N PHE A 376 -8.65 9.90 -25.18
CA PHE A 376 -9.75 9.27 -24.45
C PHE A 376 -11.01 10.11 -24.60
N VAL A 377 -12.17 9.45 -24.61
CA VAL A 377 -13.47 10.12 -24.46
C VAL A 377 -14.21 9.53 -23.27
N ASN A 378 -14.75 10.38 -22.41
CA ASN A 378 -15.36 10.03 -21.14
C ASN A 378 -16.87 10.36 -21.14
N PRO A 379 -17.70 9.59 -21.86
CA PRO A 379 -19.15 9.84 -21.88
C PRO A 379 -19.74 9.76 -20.47
N GLN A 380 -20.72 10.60 -20.17
CA GLN A 380 -21.38 10.64 -18.86
C GLN A 380 -22.74 9.93 -18.86
N THR A 381 -23.38 9.85 -20.02
CA THR A 381 -24.70 9.23 -20.18
C THR A 381 -24.76 8.24 -21.35
N THR A 382 -25.76 7.37 -21.37
CA THR A 382 -26.05 6.50 -22.52
C THR A 382 -26.22 7.29 -23.84
N LYS A 383 -26.76 8.52 -23.76
CA LYS A 383 -26.92 9.39 -24.93
C LYS A 383 -25.58 9.91 -25.45
N ASP A 384 -24.61 10.13 -24.57
CA ASP A 384 -23.27 10.55 -24.97
C ASP A 384 -22.56 9.38 -25.65
N VAL A 385 -22.66 8.16 -25.10
CA VAL A 385 -22.16 6.94 -25.77
C VAL A 385 -22.77 6.78 -27.16
N SER A 386 -24.08 7.02 -27.32
CA SER A 386 -24.76 7.02 -28.63
C SER A 386 -24.18 8.02 -29.63
N LYS A 387 -23.87 9.24 -29.19
CA LYS A 387 -23.24 10.27 -30.01
C LYS A 387 -21.79 9.93 -30.35
N VAL A 388 -21.00 9.51 -29.37
CA VAL A 388 -19.62 9.04 -29.54
C VAL A 388 -19.57 7.92 -30.58
N MET A 389 -20.44 6.92 -30.44
CA MET A 389 -20.55 5.81 -31.40
C MET A 389 -20.81 6.33 -32.82
N LYS A 390 -21.79 7.24 -33.01
CA LYS A 390 -22.10 7.80 -34.33
C LYS A 390 -20.93 8.57 -34.95
N ILE A 391 -20.19 9.33 -34.14
CA ILE A 391 -19.02 10.08 -34.62
C ILE A 391 -17.94 9.10 -35.08
N LEU A 392 -17.61 8.12 -34.25
CA LEU A 392 -16.55 7.14 -34.55
C LEU A 392 -16.90 6.26 -35.75
N THR A 393 -18.14 5.76 -35.85
CA THR A 393 -18.55 4.93 -36.99
C THR A 393 -18.72 5.74 -38.28
N CYS A 394 -19.13 7.01 -38.21
CA CYS A 394 -19.17 7.91 -39.37
C CYS A 394 -17.78 8.24 -39.91
N LEU A 395 -16.78 8.32 -39.03
CA LEU A 395 -15.39 8.62 -39.39
C LEU A 395 -14.54 7.39 -39.67
N ASP A 396 -15.10 6.19 -39.50
CA ASP A 396 -14.36 4.92 -39.58
C ASP A 396 -13.15 4.88 -38.64
N ALA A 397 -13.30 5.51 -37.47
CA ALA A 397 -12.23 5.70 -36.51
C ALA A 397 -12.08 4.46 -35.62
N PRO A 398 -10.87 3.87 -35.50
CA PRO A 398 -10.65 2.71 -34.64
C PRO A 398 -10.80 3.11 -33.17
N PHE A 399 -11.46 2.27 -32.38
CA PHE A 399 -11.67 2.53 -30.96
C PHE A 399 -11.62 1.28 -30.10
N SER A 400 -11.33 1.48 -28.80
CA SER A 400 -11.45 0.46 -27.76
C SER A 400 -12.35 0.97 -26.64
N VAL A 401 -12.87 0.04 -25.82
CA VAL A 401 -13.81 0.36 -24.75
C VAL A 401 -13.21 -0.06 -23.41
N LYS A 402 -13.11 0.89 -22.50
CA LYS A 402 -12.60 0.69 -21.15
C LYS A 402 -13.75 0.80 -20.15
N SER A 403 -13.99 -0.32 -19.46
CA SER A 403 -14.80 -0.37 -18.23
C SER A 403 -13.85 -0.40 -17.02
N GLY A 404 -13.41 -1.59 -16.63
CA GLY A 404 -12.46 -1.79 -15.52
C GLY A 404 -10.99 -1.51 -15.83
N GLY A 405 -10.60 -1.62 -17.10
CA GLY A 405 -9.19 -1.62 -17.50
C GLY A 405 -8.40 -2.84 -17.03
N HIS A 406 -9.08 -3.98 -16.80
CA HIS A 406 -8.49 -5.13 -16.09
C HIS A 406 -7.77 -6.13 -17.00
N THR A 407 -7.85 -6.02 -18.33
CA THR A 407 -7.17 -6.94 -19.25
C THR A 407 -5.64 -6.91 -19.05
N ALA A 408 -4.99 -8.08 -19.05
CA ALA A 408 -3.59 -8.22 -18.68
C ALA A 408 -2.58 -7.82 -19.79
N PHE A 409 -2.99 -7.84 -21.05
CA PHE A 409 -2.14 -7.61 -22.21
C PHE A 409 -2.49 -6.31 -22.95
N ALA A 410 -1.50 -5.78 -23.69
CA ALA A 410 -1.62 -4.57 -24.50
C ALA A 410 -2.76 -4.69 -25.54
N ASN A 411 -3.40 -3.56 -25.85
CA ASN A 411 -4.52 -3.45 -26.80
C ASN A 411 -5.81 -4.20 -26.41
N GLY A 412 -5.94 -4.66 -25.16
CA GLY A 412 -7.12 -5.40 -24.71
C GLY A 412 -8.33 -4.51 -24.43
N SER A 413 -8.15 -3.46 -23.63
CA SER A 413 -9.15 -2.43 -23.33
C SER A 413 -8.59 -1.02 -23.55
N ASN A 414 -7.56 -0.93 -24.39
CA ASN A 414 -6.91 0.28 -24.86
C ASN A 414 -6.56 0.08 -26.34
N ILE A 415 -6.15 1.14 -27.06
CA ILE A 415 -5.77 1.04 -28.47
C ILE A 415 -4.68 2.06 -28.80
N ALA A 416 -3.76 1.71 -29.70
CA ALA A 416 -2.80 2.66 -30.27
C ALA A 416 -3.38 3.29 -31.55
N ASN A 417 -3.15 4.59 -31.79
CA ASN A 417 -3.61 5.32 -32.97
C ASN A 417 -5.15 5.25 -33.17
N GLY A 418 -5.89 5.41 -32.08
CA GLY A 418 -7.36 5.37 -32.07
C GLY A 418 -7.94 6.01 -30.82
N VAL A 419 -9.24 5.86 -30.61
CA VAL A 419 -9.96 6.45 -29.47
C VAL A 419 -10.25 5.41 -28.40
N THR A 420 -9.94 5.69 -27.14
CA THR A 420 -10.41 4.85 -26.03
C THR A 420 -11.64 5.48 -25.39
N ILE A 421 -12.78 4.77 -25.43
CA ILE A 421 -14.03 5.16 -24.77
C ILE A 421 -13.97 4.66 -23.33
N ASP A 422 -13.77 5.56 -22.37
CA ASP A 422 -13.68 5.23 -20.95
C ASP A 422 -15.01 5.51 -20.24
N LEU A 423 -15.67 4.43 -19.82
CA LEU A 423 -17.01 4.42 -19.25
C LEU A 423 -17.05 4.73 -17.75
N GLN A 424 -15.93 5.15 -17.14
CA GLN A 424 -15.82 5.37 -15.69
C GLN A 424 -16.93 6.25 -15.07
N TYR A 425 -17.47 7.22 -15.82
CA TYR A 425 -18.55 8.10 -15.33
C TYR A 425 -19.96 7.49 -15.47
N LEU A 426 -20.12 6.38 -16.22
CA LEU A 426 -21.33 5.56 -16.17
C LEU A 426 -21.23 4.61 -14.97
N ASN A 427 -21.36 5.13 -13.76
CA ASN A 427 -21.16 4.40 -12.50
C ASN A 427 -22.41 4.33 -11.59
N ASN A 428 -23.59 4.73 -12.07
CA ASN A 428 -24.81 4.63 -11.26
C ASN A 428 -25.19 3.17 -10.89
N ILE A 429 -25.67 2.98 -9.66
CA ILE A 429 -26.21 1.72 -9.14
C ILE A 429 -27.58 2.00 -8.55
N THR A 430 -28.62 1.34 -9.05
CA THR A 430 -30.01 1.58 -8.60
C THR A 430 -30.70 0.27 -8.27
N VAL A 431 -31.21 0.17 -7.04
CA VAL A 431 -32.03 -0.96 -6.59
C VAL A 431 -33.50 -0.67 -6.90
N SER A 432 -34.16 -1.60 -7.59
CA SER A 432 -35.61 -1.52 -7.84
C SER A 432 -36.42 -1.54 -6.54
N GLU A 433 -37.60 -0.93 -6.55
CA GLU A 433 -38.50 -0.86 -5.38
C GLU A 433 -38.87 -2.25 -4.83
N ASP A 434 -39.03 -3.25 -5.70
CA ASP A 434 -39.32 -4.62 -5.30
C ASP A 434 -38.07 -5.41 -4.83
N ARG A 435 -36.88 -4.78 -4.86
CA ARG A 435 -35.57 -5.32 -4.51
C ARG A 435 -35.15 -6.56 -5.30
N LYS A 436 -35.80 -6.86 -6.43
CA LYS A 436 -35.48 -8.02 -7.26
C LYS A 436 -34.49 -7.73 -8.37
N THR A 437 -34.36 -6.47 -8.78
CA THR A 437 -33.44 -6.02 -9.82
C THR A 437 -32.48 -4.97 -9.27
N VAL A 438 -31.21 -5.06 -9.63
CA VAL A 438 -30.23 -4.00 -9.45
C VAL A 438 -29.71 -3.60 -10.83
N SER A 439 -29.92 -2.34 -11.18
CA SER A 439 -29.40 -1.72 -12.40
C SER A 439 -28.01 -1.18 -12.13
N ILE A 440 -27.01 -1.68 -12.86
CA ILE A 440 -25.60 -1.36 -12.68
C ILE A 440 -25.02 -0.81 -13.97
N ALA A 441 -24.42 0.37 -13.91
CA ALA A 441 -23.72 0.97 -15.04
C ALA A 441 -22.29 0.39 -15.18
N PRO A 442 -21.73 0.30 -16.42
CA PRO A 442 -20.50 -0.45 -16.75
C PRO A 442 -19.21 0.14 -16.15
N GLY A 443 -19.19 1.41 -15.75
CA GLY A 443 -18.03 2.08 -15.19
C GLY A 443 -17.64 1.60 -13.79
N ASN A 444 -18.54 0.91 -13.10
CA ASN A 444 -18.31 0.40 -11.74
C ASN A 444 -17.23 -0.70 -11.67
N ARG A 445 -16.58 -0.77 -10.51
CA ARG A 445 -15.88 -1.96 -10.02
C ARG A 445 -16.80 -2.83 -9.17
N TRP A 446 -16.49 -4.11 -9.04
CA TRP A 446 -17.29 -5.01 -8.20
C TRP A 446 -17.31 -4.61 -6.72
N ILE A 447 -16.27 -3.93 -6.24
CA ILE A 447 -16.28 -3.38 -4.89
C ILE A 447 -17.39 -2.34 -4.70
N ASN A 448 -17.57 -1.41 -5.64
CA ASN A 448 -18.64 -0.40 -5.55
C ASN A 448 -20.02 -1.04 -5.49
N VAL A 449 -20.21 -2.14 -6.24
CA VAL A 449 -21.46 -2.92 -6.23
C VAL A 449 -21.70 -3.59 -4.89
N SER A 450 -20.69 -4.28 -4.35
CA SER A 450 -20.84 -4.98 -3.06
C SER A 450 -21.02 -4.01 -1.90
N GLU A 451 -20.27 -2.92 -1.82
CA GLU A 451 -20.41 -1.89 -0.77
C GLU A 451 -21.78 -1.21 -0.80
N THR A 452 -22.39 -1.06 -1.98
CA THR A 452 -23.76 -0.53 -2.12
C THR A 452 -24.82 -1.52 -1.64
N LEU A 453 -24.62 -2.83 -1.87
CA LEU A 453 -25.65 -3.85 -1.63
C LEU A 453 -25.53 -4.54 -0.26
N ASP A 454 -24.34 -4.62 0.33
CA ASP A 454 -24.09 -5.24 1.62
C ASP A 454 -24.93 -4.62 2.77
N PRO A 455 -25.05 -3.28 2.90
CA PRO A 455 -25.92 -2.66 3.91
C PRO A 455 -27.40 -2.99 3.71
N LEU A 456 -27.80 -3.26 2.46
CA LEU A 456 -29.16 -3.64 2.10
C LEU A 456 -29.41 -5.14 2.26
N LYS A 457 -28.42 -5.93 2.69
CA LYS A 457 -28.48 -7.41 2.74
C LYS A 457 -28.95 -8.00 1.41
N LEU A 458 -28.46 -7.43 0.31
CA LEU A 458 -28.70 -7.91 -1.04
C LEU A 458 -27.38 -8.31 -1.68
N ALA A 459 -27.46 -9.21 -2.65
CA ALA A 459 -26.37 -9.51 -3.56
C ALA A 459 -26.88 -9.72 -4.98
N VAL A 460 -25.96 -9.62 -5.93
CA VAL A 460 -26.11 -10.06 -7.32
C VAL A 460 -25.01 -11.06 -7.64
N VAL A 461 -25.18 -11.87 -8.68
CA VAL A 461 -24.10 -12.77 -9.13
C VAL A 461 -23.05 -11.94 -9.86
N GLY A 462 -21.93 -11.71 -9.19
CA GLY A 462 -20.86 -10.83 -9.63
C GLY A 462 -19.45 -11.38 -9.43
N GLY A 463 -18.46 -10.57 -9.78
CA GLY A 463 -17.04 -10.88 -9.64
C GLY A 463 -16.59 -11.01 -8.19
N ARG A 464 -15.56 -11.83 -7.97
CA ARG A 464 -14.99 -12.10 -6.63
C ARG A 464 -13.91 -11.10 -6.22
N VAL A 465 -13.22 -10.50 -7.20
CA VAL A 465 -12.08 -9.59 -6.99
C VAL A 465 -12.56 -8.15 -7.04
N ALA A 466 -12.23 -7.37 -6.00
CA ALA A 466 -12.77 -6.03 -5.73
C ALA A 466 -12.63 -5.08 -6.92
N ASN A 467 -11.43 -4.98 -7.48
CA ASN A 467 -11.11 -3.98 -8.50
C ASN A 467 -11.43 -4.38 -9.95
N VAL A 468 -12.06 -5.55 -10.17
CA VAL A 468 -12.50 -5.96 -11.52
C VAL A 468 -13.68 -5.12 -11.99
N GLY A 469 -13.63 -4.66 -13.25
CA GLY A 469 -14.72 -3.91 -13.87
C GLY A 469 -15.96 -4.76 -14.16
N VAL A 470 -17.13 -4.20 -13.90
CA VAL A 470 -18.43 -4.88 -14.11
C VAL A 470 -18.63 -5.29 -15.57
N GLY A 471 -18.39 -4.37 -16.51
CA GLY A 471 -18.70 -4.58 -17.92
C GLY A 471 -17.94 -5.75 -18.53
N GLY A 472 -16.61 -5.71 -18.46
CA GLY A 472 -15.77 -6.77 -19.03
C GLY A 472 -16.05 -8.15 -18.42
N LEU A 473 -16.22 -8.22 -17.10
CA LEU A 473 -16.46 -9.49 -16.41
C LEU A 473 -17.77 -10.16 -16.86
N ILE A 474 -18.88 -9.40 -16.90
CA ILE A 474 -20.19 -9.93 -17.29
C ILE A 474 -20.18 -10.35 -18.76
N LEU A 475 -19.62 -9.51 -19.64
CA LEU A 475 -19.65 -9.76 -21.09
C LEU A 475 -18.81 -10.97 -21.51
N GLY A 476 -17.75 -11.29 -20.75
CA GLY A 476 -16.96 -12.51 -20.94
C GLY A 476 -17.44 -13.71 -20.13
N GLY A 477 -18.44 -13.57 -19.23
CA GLY A 477 -18.97 -14.64 -18.38
C GLY A 477 -19.14 -14.23 -16.92
N GLY A 478 -18.11 -14.47 -16.11
CA GLY A 478 -18.01 -13.95 -14.74
C GLY A 478 -18.24 -14.99 -13.64
N ILE A 479 -17.14 -15.51 -13.08
CA ILE A 479 -17.16 -16.47 -11.97
C ILE A 479 -17.50 -15.74 -10.66
N SER A 480 -18.46 -16.30 -9.91
CA SER A 480 -18.98 -15.74 -8.65
C SER A 480 -18.92 -16.74 -7.49
N TYR A 481 -18.98 -16.25 -6.25
CA TYR A 481 -19.22 -17.09 -5.07
C TYR A 481 -20.53 -17.90 -5.20
N PHE A 482 -21.51 -17.38 -5.94
CA PHE A 482 -22.83 -17.99 -6.11
C PHE A 482 -22.98 -18.85 -7.36
N SER A 483 -21.86 -19.19 -8.02
CA SER A 483 -21.89 -19.90 -9.31
C SER A 483 -22.59 -21.26 -9.21
N GLY A 484 -22.43 -21.96 -8.08
CA GLY A 484 -22.99 -23.29 -7.84
C GLY A 484 -24.51 -23.35 -7.95
N SER A 485 -25.20 -22.34 -7.43
CA SER A 485 -26.66 -22.25 -7.44
C SER A 485 -27.23 -21.42 -8.59
N LYS A 486 -26.47 -20.45 -9.12
CA LYS A 486 -27.01 -19.42 -10.02
C LYS A 486 -26.31 -19.31 -11.38
N GLY A 487 -25.28 -20.11 -11.66
CA GLY A 487 -24.48 -19.97 -12.89
C GLY A 487 -23.59 -18.73 -12.83
N TRP A 488 -23.02 -18.33 -13.96
CA TRP A 488 -22.10 -17.18 -14.00
C TRP A 488 -22.84 -15.85 -14.04
N ALA A 489 -22.11 -14.75 -13.85
CA ALA A 489 -22.68 -13.40 -13.77
C ALA A 489 -23.52 -13.06 -15.01
N CYS A 490 -23.03 -13.41 -16.21
CA CYS A 490 -23.73 -13.22 -17.48
C CYS A 490 -25.11 -13.88 -17.52
N ASP A 491 -25.27 -15.04 -16.87
CA ASP A 491 -26.54 -15.78 -16.88
C ASP A 491 -27.59 -15.14 -15.97
N ASN A 492 -27.20 -14.19 -15.12
CA ASN A 492 -28.05 -13.51 -14.15
C ASN A 492 -28.51 -12.12 -14.61
N VAL A 493 -28.11 -11.70 -15.82
CA VAL A 493 -28.58 -10.46 -16.43
C VAL A 493 -30.00 -10.65 -16.97
N ARG A 494 -30.92 -9.79 -16.56
CA ARG A 494 -32.31 -9.77 -17.05
C ARG A 494 -32.44 -8.94 -18.32
N ASN A 495 -31.71 -7.83 -18.37
CA ASN A 495 -31.72 -6.90 -19.50
C ASN A 495 -30.37 -6.17 -19.62
N PHE A 496 -29.90 -5.99 -20.86
CA PHE A 496 -28.79 -5.10 -21.20
C PHE A 496 -29.36 -3.87 -21.92
N GLU A 497 -28.95 -2.66 -21.51
CA GLU A 497 -29.08 -1.46 -22.34
C GLU A 497 -27.81 -1.29 -23.18
N VAL A 498 -27.95 -1.25 -24.50
CA VAL A 498 -26.83 -1.35 -25.44
C VAL A 498 -26.90 -0.22 -26.46
N VAL A 499 -25.76 0.42 -26.70
CA VAL A 499 -25.56 1.30 -27.85
C VAL A 499 -24.92 0.48 -28.97
N VAL A 500 -25.69 0.17 -30.01
CA VAL A 500 -25.22 -0.63 -31.16
C VAL A 500 -24.47 0.24 -32.18
N ALA A 501 -23.88 -0.35 -33.22
CA ALA A 501 -23.01 0.35 -34.19
C ALA A 501 -23.67 1.58 -34.86
N SER A 502 -24.98 1.53 -35.10
CA SER A 502 -25.77 2.66 -35.64
C SER A 502 -25.90 3.84 -34.65
N GLY A 503 -25.47 3.65 -33.40
CA GLY A 503 -25.70 4.54 -32.27
C GLY A 503 -27.12 4.50 -31.72
N GLU A 504 -27.97 3.56 -32.15
CA GLU A 504 -29.28 3.34 -31.51
C GLU A 504 -29.11 2.75 -30.12
N ILE A 505 -29.95 3.19 -29.17
CA ILE A 505 -30.02 2.65 -27.81
C ILE A 505 -31.10 1.59 -27.80
N VAL A 506 -30.73 0.32 -27.59
CA VAL A 506 -31.64 -0.82 -27.58
C VAL A 506 -31.57 -1.58 -26.27
N ASN A 507 -32.65 -2.30 -25.95
CA ASN A 507 -32.68 -3.22 -24.82
C ASN A 507 -32.57 -4.66 -25.33
N ALA A 508 -31.76 -5.48 -24.66
CA ALA A 508 -31.58 -6.90 -24.98
C ALA A 508 -31.90 -7.75 -23.74
N SER A 509 -32.91 -8.60 -23.86
CA SER A 509 -33.46 -9.49 -22.83
C SER A 509 -33.89 -10.82 -23.48
N PRO A 510 -34.33 -11.84 -22.72
CA PRO A 510 -34.86 -13.07 -23.31
C PRO A 510 -36.01 -12.86 -24.31
N ASP A 511 -36.82 -11.82 -24.10
CA ASP A 511 -38.03 -11.56 -24.90
C ASP A 511 -37.88 -10.39 -25.89
N THR A 512 -36.82 -9.58 -25.76
CA THR A 512 -36.56 -8.41 -26.62
C THR A 512 -35.13 -8.49 -27.15
N ASN A 513 -34.92 -8.48 -28.47
CA ASN A 513 -33.58 -8.61 -29.07
C ASN A 513 -32.81 -9.83 -28.52
N ALA A 514 -33.49 -10.98 -28.45
CA ALA A 514 -33.01 -12.20 -27.80
C ALA A 514 -31.70 -12.75 -28.40
N ASP A 515 -31.44 -12.44 -29.68
CA ASP A 515 -30.20 -12.78 -30.36
C ASP A 515 -29.01 -11.97 -29.84
N LEU A 516 -29.17 -10.66 -29.66
CA LEU A 516 -28.19 -9.78 -29.02
C LEU A 516 -28.00 -10.15 -27.54
N TYR A 517 -29.09 -10.44 -26.82
CA TYR A 517 -29.06 -10.87 -25.41
C TYR A 517 -28.25 -12.16 -25.22
N TRP A 518 -28.39 -13.11 -26.15
CA TRP A 518 -27.59 -14.33 -26.13
C TRP A 518 -26.11 -14.04 -26.42
N ALA A 519 -25.80 -13.23 -27.44
CA ALA A 519 -24.42 -12.92 -27.83
C ALA A 519 -23.62 -12.15 -26.76
N LEU A 520 -24.28 -11.24 -26.01
CA LEU A 520 -23.63 -10.48 -24.93
C LEU A 520 -23.27 -11.34 -23.71
N ARG A 521 -23.75 -12.58 -23.63
CA ARG A 521 -23.42 -13.52 -22.55
C ARG A 521 -22.29 -14.45 -22.99
N GLY A 522 -21.06 -13.92 -23.01
CA GLY A 522 -19.85 -14.68 -23.32
C GLY A 522 -19.26 -14.44 -24.71
N GLY A 523 -19.93 -13.68 -25.58
CA GLY A 523 -19.43 -13.38 -26.93
C GLY A 523 -18.41 -12.25 -26.99
N GLY A 524 -18.19 -11.52 -25.88
CA GLY A 524 -17.37 -10.31 -25.84
C GLY A 524 -18.17 -9.09 -26.34
N GLY A 525 -18.45 -8.13 -25.45
CA GLY A 525 -19.48 -7.12 -25.72
C GLY A 525 -19.15 -6.12 -26.83
N SER A 526 -17.88 -5.73 -26.97
CA SER A 526 -17.44 -4.75 -27.99
C SER A 526 -17.74 -5.16 -29.43
N ASN A 527 -17.96 -6.45 -29.69
CA ASN A 527 -18.31 -6.98 -31.02
C ASN A 527 -19.78 -6.72 -31.40
N PHE A 528 -20.63 -6.35 -30.43
CA PHE A 528 -22.08 -6.23 -30.63
C PHE A 528 -22.63 -4.86 -30.21
N GLY A 529 -21.83 -4.06 -29.50
CA GLY A 529 -22.15 -2.70 -29.08
C GLY A 529 -21.56 -2.36 -27.71
N ILE A 530 -21.84 -1.17 -27.22
CA ILE A 530 -21.39 -0.73 -25.90
C ILE A 530 -22.55 -0.86 -24.92
N VAL A 531 -22.43 -1.79 -23.97
CA VAL A 531 -23.41 -1.91 -22.88
C VAL A 531 -23.26 -0.75 -21.91
N THR A 532 -24.36 -0.06 -21.64
CA THR A 532 -24.43 1.13 -20.78
C THR A 532 -25.22 0.90 -19.49
N ARG A 533 -25.96 -0.22 -19.39
CA ARG A 533 -26.60 -0.68 -18.15
C ARG A 533 -26.80 -2.20 -18.15
N PHE A 534 -26.53 -2.83 -17.01
CA PHE A 534 -26.84 -4.22 -16.70
C PHE A 534 -27.95 -4.27 -15.66
N ASP A 535 -29.11 -4.85 -16.00
CA ASP A 535 -30.17 -5.09 -15.03
C ASP A 535 -30.03 -6.51 -14.48
N LEU A 536 -29.43 -6.66 -13.30
CA LEU A 536 -29.09 -7.95 -12.70
C LEU A 536 -30.17 -8.43 -11.72
N ALA A 537 -30.40 -9.74 -11.68
CA ALA A 537 -31.23 -10.36 -10.66
C ALA A 537 -30.55 -10.29 -9.28
N SER A 538 -31.20 -9.63 -8.31
CA SER A 538 -30.77 -9.61 -6.91
C SER A 538 -31.50 -10.62 -6.05
N PHE A 539 -30.88 -10.95 -4.92
CA PHE A 539 -31.38 -11.85 -3.89
C PHE A 539 -30.88 -11.42 -2.51
N GLU A 540 -31.56 -11.86 -1.46
CA GLU A 540 -31.11 -11.59 -0.09
C GLU A 540 -29.82 -12.34 0.20
N GLN A 541 -28.87 -11.65 0.81
CA GLN A 541 -27.57 -12.20 1.19
C GLN A 541 -27.04 -11.49 2.43
N GLY A 542 -26.59 -12.28 3.40
CA GLY A 542 -25.87 -11.80 4.57
C GLY A 542 -24.38 -12.11 4.45
N ASP A 543 -23.73 -12.32 5.59
CA ASP A 543 -22.31 -12.61 5.61
C ASP A 543 -22.03 -14.01 5.03
N LEU A 544 -20.90 -14.14 4.35
CA LEU A 544 -20.36 -15.37 3.80
C LEU A 544 -19.36 -15.97 4.79
N TRP A 545 -19.28 -17.30 4.81
CA TRP A 545 -18.19 -18.01 5.46
C TRP A 545 -17.09 -18.28 4.44
N SER A 546 -15.82 -18.03 4.80
CA SER A 546 -14.68 -18.43 3.99
C SER A 546 -13.56 -19.01 4.84
N LYS A 547 -12.72 -19.80 4.18
CA LYS A 547 -11.52 -20.37 4.78
C LYS A 547 -10.38 -20.43 3.77
N SER A 548 -9.24 -19.87 4.17
CA SER A 548 -7.98 -19.91 3.42
C SER A 548 -7.05 -20.92 4.06
N LEU A 549 -6.67 -21.94 3.29
CA LEU A 549 -5.74 -23.00 3.70
C LEU A 549 -4.48 -22.93 2.85
N ILE A 550 -3.34 -22.61 3.45
CA ILE A 550 -2.05 -22.60 2.77
C ILE A 550 -1.24 -23.79 3.28
N HIS A 551 -0.87 -24.70 2.39
CA HIS A 551 -0.01 -25.85 2.69
C HIS A 551 1.34 -25.70 1.96
N PRO A 552 2.42 -26.34 2.47
CA PRO A 552 3.65 -26.49 1.69
C PRO A 552 3.36 -27.23 0.38
N GLY A 553 3.99 -26.80 -0.71
CA GLY A 553 3.81 -27.38 -2.04
C GLY A 553 4.13 -28.87 -2.12
N ALA A 554 4.97 -29.38 -1.20
CA ALA A 554 5.25 -30.81 -1.06
C ALA A 554 4.00 -31.67 -0.75
N LEU A 555 2.92 -31.06 -0.26
CA LEU A 555 1.65 -31.73 0.00
C LEU A 555 0.70 -31.73 -1.21
N ASN A 556 1.11 -31.21 -2.38
CA ASN A 556 0.28 -31.15 -3.58
C ASN A 556 -0.29 -32.52 -4.00
N THR A 557 0.47 -33.60 -3.83
CA THR A 557 0.03 -34.99 -4.08
C THR A 557 -1.11 -35.46 -3.17
N THR A 558 -1.37 -34.75 -2.07
CA THR A 558 -2.52 -34.96 -1.17
C THR A 558 -3.61 -33.93 -1.40
N VAL A 559 -3.25 -32.64 -1.49
CA VAL A 559 -4.22 -31.53 -1.62
C VAL A 559 -4.95 -31.57 -2.96
N ILE A 560 -4.25 -31.82 -4.08
CA ILE A 560 -4.85 -31.81 -5.42
C ILE A 560 -5.92 -32.91 -5.58
N PRO A 561 -5.69 -34.18 -5.19
CA PRO A 561 -6.76 -35.20 -5.24
C PRO A 561 -7.98 -34.87 -4.38
N LEU A 562 -7.79 -34.24 -3.22
CA LEU A 562 -8.90 -33.82 -2.36
C LEU A 562 -9.69 -32.66 -2.96
N PHE A 563 -8.99 -31.67 -3.54
CA PHE A 563 -9.61 -30.56 -4.26
C PHE A 563 -10.33 -31.03 -5.54
N HIS A 564 -9.76 -31.99 -6.26
CA HIS A 564 -10.41 -32.68 -7.37
C HIS A 564 -11.69 -33.38 -6.92
N ASN A 565 -11.65 -34.13 -5.82
CA ASN A 565 -12.84 -34.79 -5.26
C ASN A 565 -13.90 -33.79 -4.82
N LEU A 566 -13.50 -32.66 -4.22
CA LEU A 566 -14.40 -31.53 -3.93
C LEU A 566 -15.10 -31.06 -5.21
N THR A 567 -14.37 -30.92 -6.32
CA THR A 567 -14.94 -30.46 -7.61
C THR A 567 -15.92 -31.46 -8.23
N VAL A 568 -15.59 -32.75 -8.18
CA VAL A 568 -16.38 -33.81 -8.84
C VAL A 568 -17.58 -34.25 -8.01
N ASN A 569 -17.43 -34.34 -6.69
CA ASN A 569 -18.43 -34.94 -5.80
C ASN A 569 -18.96 -33.98 -4.74
N GLY A 570 -18.17 -33.00 -4.30
CA GLY A 570 -18.58 -32.07 -3.24
C GLY A 570 -19.46 -30.93 -3.77
N LEU A 571 -18.90 -30.06 -4.61
CA LEU A 571 -19.56 -28.87 -5.15
C LEU A 571 -20.90 -29.15 -5.87
N PRO A 572 -21.08 -30.27 -6.61
CA PRO A 572 -22.39 -30.59 -7.19
C PRO A 572 -23.51 -30.82 -6.17
N GLU A 573 -23.18 -31.32 -4.99
CA GLU A 573 -24.15 -31.65 -3.91
C GLU A 573 -24.39 -30.47 -2.96
N ASP A 574 -23.49 -29.47 -2.97
CA ASP A 574 -23.58 -28.26 -2.16
C ASP A 574 -23.56 -27.00 -3.05
N PRO A 575 -24.73 -26.50 -3.50
CA PRO A 575 -24.81 -25.37 -4.42
C PRO A 575 -24.44 -24.03 -3.79
N ASP A 576 -24.27 -23.97 -2.47
CA ASP A 576 -23.86 -22.80 -1.70
C ASP A 576 -22.33 -22.74 -1.51
N ALA A 577 -21.63 -23.84 -1.84
CA ALA A 577 -20.18 -23.93 -1.79
C ALA A 577 -19.50 -23.43 -3.09
N HIS A 578 -18.37 -22.75 -2.92
CA HIS A 578 -17.48 -22.33 -3.99
C HIS A 578 -16.02 -22.45 -3.56
N SER A 579 -15.12 -22.74 -4.50
CA SER A 579 -13.70 -22.89 -4.18
C SER A 579 -12.81 -22.69 -5.40
N PHE A 580 -11.54 -22.35 -5.17
CA PHE A 580 -10.47 -22.43 -6.15
C PHE A 580 -9.15 -22.84 -5.48
N PHE A 581 -8.22 -23.36 -6.26
CA PHE A 581 -6.90 -23.79 -5.81
C PHE A 581 -5.80 -23.02 -6.53
N VAL A 582 -4.72 -22.70 -5.83
CA VAL A 582 -3.55 -22.01 -6.38
C VAL A 582 -2.26 -22.71 -5.94
N LEU A 583 -1.40 -23.02 -6.90
CA LEU A 583 -0.01 -23.43 -6.67
C LEU A 583 0.91 -22.31 -7.17
N THR A 584 1.71 -21.75 -6.27
CA THR A 584 2.62 -20.64 -6.59
C THR A 584 3.94 -20.77 -5.84
N TYR A 585 5.02 -20.31 -6.46
CA TYR A 585 6.32 -20.24 -5.80
C TYR A 585 6.40 -18.96 -5.00
N GLN A 586 6.73 -19.08 -3.71
CA GLN A 586 6.88 -17.94 -2.82
C GLN A 586 8.36 -17.73 -2.50
N PRO A 587 8.96 -16.61 -2.94
CA PRO A 587 10.36 -16.30 -2.67
C PRO A 587 10.70 -16.31 -1.18
N LEU A 588 9.77 -15.85 -0.33
CA LEU A 588 9.88 -15.89 1.13
C LEU A 588 10.09 -17.33 1.64
N PHE A 589 9.26 -18.28 1.21
CA PHE A 589 9.36 -19.69 1.62
C PHE A 589 10.38 -20.51 0.82
N ARG A 590 11.05 -19.90 -0.18
CA ARG A 590 11.95 -20.55 -1.15
C ARG A 590 11.40 -21.87 -1.70
N GLY A 591 10.10 -21.90 -1.97
CA GLY A 591 9.38 -23.11 -2.33
C GLY A 591 7.97 -22.82 -2.80
N TYR A 592 7.33 -23.86 -3.34
CA TYR A 592 5.92 -23.79 -3.69
C TYR A 592 5.04 -23.82 -2.44
N ILE A 593 3.93 -23.10 -2.50
CA ILE A 593 2.80 -23.25 -1.59
C ILE A 593 1.54 -23.64 -2.37
N ALA A 594 0.68 -24.38 -1.72
CA ALA A 594 -0.63 -24.80 -2.20
C ALA A 594 -1.71 -24.09 -1.38
N LEU A 595 -2.32 -23.07 -1.96
CA LEU A 595 -3.43 -22.31 -1.38
C LEU A 595 -4.75 -22.93 -1.85
N THR A 596 -5.64 -23.25 -0.92
CA THR A 596 -7.02 -23.65 -1.19
C THR A 596 -7.96 -22.66 -0.54
N SER A 597 -8.76 -21.97 -1.36
CA SER A 597 -9.72 -20.97 -0.90
C SER A 597 -11.11 -21.57 -0.94
N LEU A 598 -11.78 -21.59 0.21
CA LEU A 598 -13.09 -22.21 0.41
C LEU A 598 -14.11 -21.11 0.76
N TYR A 599 -15.29 -21.14 0.16
CA TYR A 599 -16.36 -20.18 0.40
C TYR A 599 -17.69 -20.91 0.52
N HIS A 600 -18.53 -20.47 1.45
CA HIS A 600 -19.91 -20.93 1.60
C HIS A 600 -20.84 -19.72 1.73
N SER A 601 -21.93 -19.72 0.97
CA SER A 601 -22.87 -18.59 0.90
C SER A 601 -23.61 -18.33 2.22
N THR A 602 -23.67 -19.35 3.08
CA THR A 602 -24.26 -19.29 4.42
C THR A 602 -23.24 -19.57 5.52
N ILE A 603 -23.54 -19.08 6.72
CA ILE A 603 -22.74 -19.37 7.93
C ILE A 603 -23.16 -20.73 8.50
N PRO A 604 -22.21 -21.64 8.81
CA PRO A 604 -22.53 -22.91 9.45
C PRO A 604 -22.97 -22.69 10.91
N SER A 605 -23.72 -23.64 11.48
CA SER A 605 -24.19 -23.57 12.88
C SER A 605 -23.67 -24.77 13.68
N PRO A 606 -22.88 -24.56 14.77
CA PRO A 606 -22.40 -23.26 15.27
C PRO A 606 -21.39 -22.58 14.33
N ALA A 607 -21.18 -21.27 14.48
CA ALA A 607 -20.40 -20.44 13.54
C ALA A 607 -18.93 -20.86 13.38
N GLU A 608 -18.37 -21.55 14.39
CA GLU A 608 -17.02 -22.12 14.32
C GLU A 608 -16.94 -23.44 13.52
N SER A 609 -18.08 -23.99 13.09
CA SER A 609 -18.12 -25.23 12.33
C SER A 609 -17.60 -25.06 10.92
N ILE A 610 -17.23 -26.18 10.30
CA ILE A 610 -16.81 -26.23 8.90
C ILE A 610 -17.97 -26.81 8.09
N PRO A 611 -18.38 -26.18 6.97
CA PRO A 611 -19.34 -26.78 6.06
C PRO A 611 -18.87 -28.20 5.66
N PRO A 612 -19.71 -29.25 5.80
CA PRO A 612 -19.28 -30.65 5.67
C PRO A 612 -18.59 -30.97 4.34
N VAL A 613 -18.95 -30.27 3.27
CA VAL A 613 -18.36 -30.39 1.93
C VAL A 613 -16.84 -30.11 1.93
N PHE A 614 -16.35 -29.32 2.89
CA PHE A 614 -14.95 -28.92 2.99
C PHE A 614 -14.14 -29.71 4.02
N SER A 615 -14.76 -30.55 4.86
CA SER A 615 -14.08 -31.29 5.92
C SER A 615 -12.82 -32.05 5.47
N PRO A 616 -12.81 -32.76 4.31
CA PRO A 616 -11.62 -33.49 3.89
C PRO A 616 -10.38 -32.61 3.66
N LEU A 617 -10.57 -31.36 3.23
CA LEU A 617 -9.46 -30.42 2.99
C LEU A 617 -8.97 -29.77 4.29
N THR A 618 -9.86 -29.59 5.27
CA THR A 618 -9.51 -28.98 6.57
C THR A 618 -8.84 -29.94 7.53
N GLU A 619 -8.93 -31.25 7.28
CA GLU A 619 -8.30 -32.30 8.08
C GLU A 619 -6.83 -32.56 7.69
N ILE A 620 -6.37 -31.96 6.59
CA ILE A 620 -4.98 -32.05 6.16
C ILE A 620 -4.09 -31.38 7.22
N LEU A 621 -3.14 -32.14 7.75
CA LEU A 621 -2.18 -31.64 8.72
C LEU A 621 -1.05 -30.86 8.02
N GLY A 622 -0.54 -29.84 8.70
CA GLY A 622 0.66 -29.11 8.23
C GLY A 622 0.37 -27.87 7.37
N ALA A 623 -0.80 -27.26 7.52
CA ALA A 623 -1.05 -25.94 6.96
C ALA A 623 -0.10 -24.89 7.59
N ILE A 624 0.51 -24.06 6.73
CA ILE A 624 1.28 -22.85 7.07
C ILE A 624 0.32 -21.77 7.56
N SER A 625 -0.84 -21.65 6.92
CA SER A 625 -1.90 -20.72 7.33
C SER A 625 -3.26 -21.40 7.24
N ASN A 626 -4.12 -21.09 8.20
CA ASN A 626 -5.45 -21.66 8.35
C ASN A 626 -6.38 -20.59 8.94
N GLN A 627 -6.89 -19.72 8.07
CA GLN A 627 -7.70 -18.58 8.47
C GLN A 627 -9.15 -18.80 8.08
N THR A 628 -10.07 -18.61 9.02
CA THR A 628 -11.52 -18.63 8.77
C THR A 628 -12.06 -17.22 8.96
N VAL A 629 -12.85 -16.74 7.99
CA VAL A 629 -13.44 -15.40 8.01
C VAL A 629 -14.93 -15.52 7.80
N VAL A 630 -15.72 -14.85 8.65
CA VAL A 630 -17.15 -14.63 8.44
C VAL A 630 -17.36 -13.13 8.28
N ALA A 631 -17.72 -12.72 7.06
CA ALA A 631 -17.83 -11.31 6.69
C ALA A 631 -18.74 -11.13 5.47
N ASN A 632 -19.13 -9.90 5.18
CA ASN A 632 -19.92 -9.56 3.99
C ASN A 632 -19.11 -9.68 2.68
N ILE A 633 -19.74 -9.45 1.54
CA ILE A 633 -19.12 -9.66 0.22
C ILE A 633 -17.97 -8.69 -0.02
N SER A 634 -18.16 -7.40 0.32
CA SER A 634 -17.14 -6.37 0.12
C SER A 634 -15.84 -6.71 0.87
N THR A 635 -15.91 -7.15 2.12
CA THR A 635 -14.73 -7.61 2.88
C THR A 635 -14.06 -8.81 2.20
N HIS A 636 -14.81 -9.86 1.82
CA HIS A 636 -14.20 -11.02 1.15
C HIS A 636 -13.58 -10.67 -0.20
N SER A 637 -14.16 -9.70 -0.92
CA SER A 637 -13.63 -9.27 -2.22
C SER A 637 -12.30 -8.51 -2.10
N LYS A 638 -12.11 -7.73 -1.03
CA LYS A 638 -10.86 -7.03 -0.72
C LYS A 638 -9.74 -7.99 -0.31
N LEU A 639 -10.08 -9.08 0.40
CA LEU A 639 -9.10 -10.08 0.87
C LEU A 639 -8.36 -10.82 -0.26
N ILE A 640 -8.93 -10.87 -1.47
CA ILE A 640 -8.32 -11.54 -2.62
C ILE A 640 -7.98 -10.58 -3.76
N ASP A 641 -8.00 -9.27 -3.49
CA ASP A 641 -7.70 -8.27 -4.50
C ASP A 641 -6.21 -8.25 -4.85
N VAL A 642 -5.91 -7.95 -6.12
CA VAL A 642 -4.53 -7.88 -6.63
C VAL A 642 -4.23 -6.42 -6.99
N PRO A 643 -3.18 -5.81 -6.39
CA PRO A 643 -2.84 -4.42 -6.64
C PRO A 643 -2.59 -4.11 -8.12
N TYR A 644 -2.86 -2.87 -8.50
CA TYR A 644 -2.47 -2.31 -9.78
C TYR A 644 -0.93 -2.20 -9.86
N GLY A 645 -0.41 -2.18 -11.08
CA GLY A 645 0.95 -1.69 -11.32
C GLY A 645 1.97 -2.75 -11.73
N SER A 646 1.68 -4.04 -11.58
CA SER A 646 2.55 -5.10 -12.11
C SER A 646 2.30 -5.34 -13.60
N ARG A 647 3.30 -5.92 -14.29
CA ARG A 647 3.08 -6.54 -15.61
C ARG A 647 2.42 -7.90 -15.36
N GLN A 648 1.40 -8.22 -16.16
CA GLN A 648 0.53 -9.38 -15.94
C GLN A 648 0.28 -10.14 -17.23
N THR A 649 -0.04 -11.43 -17.11
CA THR A 649 -0.58 -12.26 -18.19
C THR A 649 -1.54 -13.30 -17.65
N TRP A 650 -2.46 -13.76 -18.50
CA TRP A 650 -3.39 -14.86 -18.24
C TRP A 650 -3.43 -15.80 -19.41
N TRP A 651 -3.49 -17.09 -19.14
CA TRP A 651 -3.71 -18.12 -20.14
C TRP A 651 -4.56 -19.21 -19.51
N ASN A 652 -5.45 -19.83 -20.27
CA ASN A 652 -6.25 -20.94 -19.73
C ASN A 652 -6.66 -21.97 -20.78
N VAL A 653 -6.96 -23.16 -20.27
CA VAL A 653 -7.63 -24.23 -21.02
C VAL A 653 -8.61 -24.97 -20.09
N ALA A 654 -9.78 -25.33 -20.60
CA ALA A 654 -10.71 -26.20 -19.89
C ALA A 654 -10.38 -27.67 -20.14
N VAL A 655 -10.34 -28.45 -19.07
CA VAL A 655 -10.17 -29.91 -19.14
C VAL A 655 -11.26 -30.62 -18.37
N SER A 656 -11.59 -31.83 -18.80
CA SER A 656 -12.46 -32.75 -18.07
C SER A 656 -11.85 -33.11 -16.73
N ALA A 657 -12.60 -32.88 -15.64
CA ALA A 657 -12.18 -33.23 -14.29
C ALA A 657 -12.41 -34.72 -13.98
N LYS A 658 -12.38 -35.63 -14.96
CA LYS A 658 -12.59 -37.07 -14.75
C LYS A 658 -11.35 -37.81 -14.23
N SER A 659 -10.17 -37.19 -14.30
CA SER A 659 -8.91 -37.77 -13.81
C SER A 659 -8.24 -36.85 -12.79
N ALA A 660 -8.03 -37.35 -11.57
CA ALA A 660 -7.30 -36.62 -10.53
C ALA A 660 -5.79 -36.53 -10.84
N SER A 661 -5.21 -37.60 -11.41
CA SER A 661 -3.76 -37.68 -11.65
C SER A 661 -3.29 -36.68 -12.71
N PHE A 662 -4.17 -36.32 -13.66
CA PHE A 662 -3.86 -35.33 -14.69
C PHE A 662 -3.36 -34.00 -14.09
N PHE A 663 -3.99 -33.53 -13.02
CA PHE A 663 -3.61 -32.28 -12.36
C PHE A 663 -2.27 -32.35 -11.62
N THR A 664 -1.81 -33.55 -11.26
CA THR A 664 -0.43 -33.76 -10.77
C THR A 664 0.56 -33.95 -11.91
N ASP A 665 0.14 -34.53 -13.03
CA ASP A 665 0.99 -34.82 -14.19
C ASP A 665 1.45 -33.55 -14.93
N ILE A 666 0.70 -32.44 -14.82
CA ILE A 666 1.07 -31.14 -15.40
C ILE A 666 2.06 -30.34 -14.55
N LEU A 667 2.28 -30.70 -13.28
CA LEU A 667 3.13 -29.93 -12.38
C LEU A 667 4.61 -29.87 -12.82
N PRO A 668 5.22 -30.97 -13.33
CA PRO A 668 6.58 -30.90 -13.86
C PRO A 668 6.74 -29.91 -15.03
N LEU A 669 5.71 -29.75 -15.88
CA LEU A 669 5.71 -28.76 -16.96
C LEU A 669 5.73 -27.33 -16.40
N TYR A 670 4.92 -27.09 -15.36
CA TYR A 670 4.83 -25.81 -14.68
C TYR A 670 6.14 -25.47 -13.95
N GLU A 671 6.71 -26.43 -13.24
CA GLU A 671 7.98 -26.27 -12.51
C GLU A 671 9.15 -26.00 -13.47
N ALA A 672 9.24 -26.73 -14.59
CA ALA A 672 10.27 -26.54 -15.60
C ALA A 672 10.20 -25.13 -16.23
N ARG A 673 8.99 -24.66 -16.55
CA ARG A 673 8.76 -23.29 -17.01
C ARG A 673 9.23 -22.27 -15.98
N ASN A 674 8.84 -22.43 -14.72
CA ASN A 674 9.14 -21.45 -13.67
C ASN A 674 10.65 -21.36 -13.39
N LEU A 675 11.37 -22.48 -13.41
CA LEU A 675 12.83 -22.49 -13.27
C LEU A 675 13.52 -21.64 -14.35
N MET A 676 13.04 -21.73 -15.60
CA MET A 676 13.54 -20.89 -16.70
C MET A 676 13.28 -19.40 -16.44
N LEU A 677 12.09 -19.04 -15.95
CA LEU A 677 11.74 -17.66 -15.64
C LEU A 677 12.57 -17.10 -14.48
N PHE A 678 12.76 -17.86 -13.40
CA PHE A 678 13.57 -17.42 -12.26
C PHE A 678 15.04 -17.21 -12.65
N GLU A 679 15.58 -18.06 -13.54
CA GLU A 679 16.94 -17.90 -14.05
C GLU A 679 17.07 -16.65 -14.92
N ALA A 680 16.07 -16.36 -15.77
CA ALA A 680 16.05 -15.16 -16.61
C ALA A 680 15.84 -13.88 -15.80
N ALA A 681 15.09 -13.93 -14.70
CA ALA A 681 14.71 -12.77 -13.92
C ALA A 681 15.78 -12.24 -12.97
N LYS A 682 16.94 -12.92 -12.80
CA LYS A 682 18.03 -12.57 -11.85
C LYS A 682 18.21 -11.05 -11.66
N GLY A 683 17.64 -10.51 -10.56
CA GLY A 683 17.65 -9.06 -10.26
C GLY A 683 16.30 -8.35 -10.41
N SER A 684 15.22 -9.05 -10.74
CA SER A 684 13.84 -8.56 -10.85
C SER A 684 12.84 -9.60 -10.34
N SER A 685 11.62 -9.18 -9.97
CA SER A 685 10.58 -10.08 -9.49
C SER A 685 9.79 -10.73 -10.65
N VAL A 686 9.54 -12.03 -10.53
CA VAL A 686 8.58 -12.79 -11.36
C VAL A 686 7.85 -13.80 -10.47
N VAL A 687 6.52 -13.78 -10.48
CA VAL A 687 5.69 -14.65 -9.64
C VAL A 687 4.64 -15.37 -10.50
N PRO A 688 4.85 -16.67 -10.80
CA PRO A 688 3.88 -17.48 -11.51
C PRO A 688 2.83 -18.08 -10.54
N PHE A 689 1.60 -18.24 -11.03
CA PHE A 689 0.50 -18.91 -10.32
C PHE A 689 -0.19 -19.89 -11.27
N LEU A 690 -0.29 -21.15 -10.84
CA LEU A 690 -1.11 -22.17 -11.47
C LEU A 690 -2.41 -22.29 -10.67
N VAL A 691 -3.54 -22.00 -11.30
CA VAL A 691 -4.85 -21.90 -10.66
C VAL A 691 -5.79 -22.95 -11.25
N PHE A 692 -6.49 -23.68 -10.39
CA PHE A 692 -7.57 -24.58 -10.78
C PHE A 692 -8.91 -23.99 -10.37
N GLN A 693 -9.75 -23.68 -11.36
CA GLN A 693 -11.10 -23.15 -11.15
C GLN A 693 -12.14 -24.23 -11.50
N PRO A 694 -12.90 -24.74 -10.53
CA PRO A 694 -13.93 -25.75 -10.73
C PRO A 694 -15.11 -25.24 -11.58
N LEU A 695 -15.47 -26.03 -12.61
CA LEU A 695 -16.75 -25.94 -13.32
C LEU A 695 -17.53 -27.22 -13.06
N SER A 696 -18.06 -27.32 -11.85
CA SER A 696 -18.86 -28.46 -11.40
C SER A 696 -20.19 -28.56 -12.15
N VAL A 697 -20.79 -29.75 -12.16
CA VAL A 697 -21.99 -30.03 -12.98
C VAL A 697 -23.18 -29.15 -12.60
N ASN A 698 -23.35 -28.79 -11.33
CA ASN A 698 -24.37 -27.83 -10.89
C ASN A 698 -24.18 -26.44 -11.50
N ILE A 699 -22.94 -25.94 -11.61
CA ILE A 699 -22.64 -24.68 -12.29
C ILE A 699 -23.03 -24.79 -13.76
N LEU A 700 -22.59 -25.84 -14.46
CA LEU A 700 -22.90 -26.06 -15.88
C LEU A 700 -24.41 -26.12 -16.13
N ARG A 701 -25.18 -26.76 -15.24
CA ARG A 701 -26.65 -26.79 -15.31
C ARG A 701 -27.26 -25.42 -15.08
N ALA A 702 -26.78 -24.66 -14.09
CA ALA A 702 -27.28 -23.33 -13.79
C ALA A 702 -26.99 -22.31 -14.91
N MET A 703 -25.94 -22.53 -15.70
CA MET A 703 -25.61 -21.76 -16.91
C MET A 703 -26.59 -21.99 -18.08
N GLN A 704 -27.43 -23.04 -18.05
CA GLN A 704 -28.36 -23.34 -19.16
C GLN A 704 -29.61 -22.45 -19.17
N LYS A 705 -29.84 -21.64 -18.12
CA LYS A 705 -31.02 -20.78 -18.02
C LYS A 705 -31.06 -19.72 -19.13
N ASN A 706 -32.25 -19.16 -19.35
CA ASN A 706 -32.51 -18.12 -20.36
C ASN A 706 -32.01 -18.50 -21.77
N GLY A 707 -32.14 -19.78 -22.14
CA GLY A 707 -31.73 -20.30 -23.46
C GLY A 707 -30.22 -20.53 -23.62
N GLY A 708 -29.48 -20.68 -22.51
CA GLY A 708 -28.02 -20.85 -22.51
C GLY A 708 -27.26 -19.58 -22.88
N ASN A 709 -25.94 -19.70 -22.98
CA ASN A 709 -25.01 -18.62 -23.29
C ASN A 709 -24.10 -19.02 -24.47
N THR A 710 -23.16 -18.17 -24.89
CA THR A 710 -22.37 -18.41 -26.11
C THR A 710 -21.37 -19.56 -25.97
N PHE A 711 -20.99 -19.92 -24.74
CA PHE A 711 -20.01 -20.97 -24.47
C PHE A 711 -20.52 -22.34 -24.95
N GLY A 712 -21.83 -22.60 -24.85
CA GLY A 712 -22.44 -23.85 -25.28
C GLY A 712 -21.94 -25.08 -24.53
N LEU A 713 -21.49 -24.90 -23.28
CA LEU A 713 -20.97 -26.00 -22.46
C LEU A 713 -22.10 -26.94 -22.04
N ASP A 714 -21.94 -28.21 -22.39
CA ASP A 714 -22.89 -29.28 -22.11
C ASP A 714 -22.67 -29.85 -20.69
N PRO A 715 -23.68 -29.77 -19.79
CA PRO A 715 -23.56 -30.33 -18.45
C PRO A 715 -23.23 -31.82 -18.41
N ASP A 716 -23.62 -32.59 -19.42
CA ASP A 716 -23.37 -34.04 -19.49
C ASP A 716 -21.91 -34.36 -19.84
N LYS A 717 -21.15 -33.36 -20.32
CA LYS A 717 -19.71 -33.46 -20.59
C LYS A 717 -18.86 -33.00 -19.40
N GLY A 718 -19.46 -32.45 -18.35
CA GLY A 718 -18.78 -32.08 -17.11
C GLY A 718 -18.51 -33.27 -16.16
N PRO A 719 -17.95 -33.02 -14.96
CA PRO A 719 -17.43 -31.72 -14.48
C PRO A 719 -16.16 -31.31 -15.25
N LEU A 720 -15.93 -30.01 -15.35
CA LEU A 720 -14.74 -29.43 -15.97
C LEU A 720 -13.90 -28.72 -14.90
N MET A 721 -12.62 -28.47 -15.22
CA MET A 721 -11.72 -27.62 -14.47
C MET A 721 -11.04 -26.67 -15.45
N LEU A 722 -11.05 -25.36 -15.18
CA LEU A 722 -10.16 -24.45 -15.90
C LEU A 722 -8.78 -24.55 -15.26
N VAL A 723 -7.79 -24.93 -16.06
CA VAL A 723 -6.38 -24.78 -15.72
C VAL A 723 -5.96 -23.41 -16.21
N GLN A 724 -5.77 -22.50 -15.26
CA GLN A 724 -5.38 -21.12 -15.53
C GLN A 724 -3.93 -20.92 -15.09
N LEU A 725 -3.14 -20.32 -15.97
CA LEU A 725 -1.81 -19.80 -15.67
C LEU A 725 -1.89 -18.29 -15.60
N THR A 726 -1.37 -17.70 -14.52
CA THR A 726 -1.09 -16.27 -14.46
C THR A 726 0.34 -16.05 -14.01
N THR A 727 0.95 -14.94 -14.43
CA THR A 727 2.31 -14.58 -14.04
C THR A 727 2.37 -13.07 -13.88
N THR A 728 2.89 -12.62 -12.73
CA THR A 728 3.23 -11.23 -12.49
C THR A 728 4.74 -11.04 -12.69
N TRP A 729 5.18 -9.90 -13.22
CA TRP A 729 6.61 -9.56 -13.29
C TRP A 729 6.84 -8.05 -13.37
N GLU A 730 8.10 -7.65 -13.17
CA GLU A 730 8.52 -6.24 -13.16
C GLU A 730 9.32 -5.86 -14.43
N ASP A 731 10.30 -6.67 -14.83
CA ASP A 731 11.21 -6.30 -15.92
C ASP A 731 10.55 -6.47 -17.31
N PRO A 732 10.33 -5.39 -18.09
CA PRO A 732 9.76 -5.47 -19.44
C PRO A 732 10.57 -6.34 -20.41
N LYS A 733 11.87 -6.59 -20.14
CA LYS A 733 12.69 -7.50 -20.96
C LYS A 733 12.18 -8.94 -20.92
N LEU A 734 11.41 -9.31 -19.88
CA LEU A 734 10.84 -10.63 -19.72
C LEU A 734 9.52 -10.82 -20.49
N ASP A 735 8.90 -9.76 -21.04
CA ASP A 735 7.58 -9.82 -21.67
C ASP A 735 7.44 -10.96 -22.68
N LYS A 736 8.39 -11.04 -23.62
CA LYS A 736 8.37 -12.06 -24.66
C LYS A 736 8.53 -13.46 -24.08
N LEU A 737 9.46 -13.62 -23.14
CA LEU A 737 9.72 -14.91 -22.50
C LEU A 737 8.51 -15.40 -21.70
N VAL A 738 7.90 -14.52 -20.91
CA VAL A 738 6.73 -14.84 -20.11
C VAL A 738 5.54 -15.17 -20.99
N GLU A 739 5.24 -14.38 -22.04
CA GLU A 739 4.12 -14.66 -22.96
C GLU A 739 4.31 -15.98 -23.70
N ASP A 740 5.45 -16.17 -24.38
CA ASP A 740 5.67 -17.37 -25.20
C ASP A 740 5.72 -18.64 -24.34
N SER A 741 6.36 -18.59 -23.16
CA SER A 741 6.38 -19.75 -22.27
C SER A 741 5.01 -20.05 -21.64
N SER A 742 4.14 -19.05 -21.49
CA SER A 742 2.77 -19.26 -20.99
C SER A 742 1.89 -19.91 -22.04
N GLU A 743 1.99 -19.43 -23.29
CA GLU A 743 1.35 -20.03 -24.46
C GLU A 743 1.78 -21.49 -24.62
N GLU A 744 3.10 -21.75 -24.59
CA GLU A 744 3.67 -23.08 -24.70
C GLU A 744 3.18 -24.00 -23.57
N PHE A 745 3.17 -23.51 -22.32
CA PHE A 745 2.68 -24.30 -21.19
C PHE A 745 1.22 -24.70 -21.36
N ILE A 746 0.31 -23.77 -21.68
CA ILE A 746 -1.10 -24.09 -21.86
C ILE A 746 -1.35 -24.98 -23.07
N SER A 747 -0.61 -24.79 -24.17
CA SER A 747 -0.65 -25.68 -25.34
C SER A 747 -0.22 -27.11 -24.99
N ASN A 748 0.84 -27.26 -24.19
CA ASN A 748 1.31 -28.57 -23.71
C ASN A 748 0.30 -29.23 -22.75
N VAL A 749 -0.35 -28.45 -21.88
CA VAL A 749 -1.44 -28.95 -21.03
C VAL A 749 -2.61 -29.44 -21.88
N GLY A 750 -3.01 -28.69 -22.92
CA GLY A 750 -4.06 -29.08 -23.86
C GLY A 750 -3.71 -30.37 -24.61
N SER A 751 -2.50 -30.46 -25.16
CA SER A 751 -2.01 -31.67 -25.85
C SER A 751 -2.01 -32.89 -24.92
N LEU A 752 -1.55 -32.72 -23.67
CA LEU A 752 -1.59 -33.81 -22.69
C LEU A 752 -3.03 -34.21 -22.34
N ALA A 753 -3.96 -33.25 -22.29
CA ALA A 753 -5.38 -33.53 -22.07
C ALA A 753 -5.98 -34.31 -23.24
N GLU A 754 -5.63 -33.98 -24.49
CA GLU A 754 -6.05 -34.74 -25.68
C GLU A 754 -5.54 -36.18 -25.63
N ASP A 755 -4.26 -36.39 -25.33
CA ASP A 755 -3.65 -37.71 -25.19
C ASP A 755 -4.36 -38.57 -24.13
N HIS A 756 -4.88 -37.93 -23.08
CA HIS A 756 -5.63 -38.58 -21.99
C HIS A 756 -7.14 -38.67 -22.25
N GLY A 757 -7.65 -38.14 -23.37
CA GLY A 757 -9.08 -38.07 -23.67
C GLY A 757 -9.87 -37.17 -22.71
N LEU A 758 -9.20 -36.16 -22.16
CA LEU A 758 -9.72 -35.20 -21.18
C LEU A 758 -9.93 -33.80 -21.76
N ASP A 759 -9.44 -33.52 -22.97
CA ASP A 759 -9.62 -32.22 -23.58
C ASP A 759 -11.11 -31.86 -23.74
N ASN A 760 -11.43 -30.59 -23.50
CA ASN A 760 -12.74 -30.01 -23.75
C ASN A 760 -12.68 -28.93 -24.87
N GLY A 761 -11.49 -28.39 -25.14
CA GLY A 761 -11.27 -27.34 -26.12
C GLY A 761 -11.77 -25.95 -25.71
N PHE A 762 -12.54 -25.78 -24.61
CA PHE A 762 -13.05 -24.46 -24.21
C PHE A 762 -11.96 -23.57 -23.63
N VAL A 763 -11.91 -22.32 -24.11
CA VAL A 763 -11.07 -21.24 -23.57
C VAL A 763 -11.99 -20.19 -22.95
N TYR A 764 -11.79 -19.89 -21.67
CA TYR A 764 -12.56 -18.87 -20.98
C TYR A 764 -12.02 -17.47 -21.30
N MET A 765 -12.85 -16.65 -21.94
CA MET A 765 -12.49 -15.31 -22.44
C MET A 765 -11.79 -14.41 -21.42
N ASN A 766 -12.32 -14.34 -20.20
CA ASN A 766 -11.79 -13.44 -19.18
C ASN A 766 -10.41 -13.86 -18.63
N TYR A 767 -9.94 -15.07 -18.95
CA TYR A 767 -8.59 -15.57 -18.61
C TYR A 767 -7.78 -15.92 -19.88
N ALA A 768 -8.22 -15.48 -21.05
CA ALA A 768 -7.55 -15.77 -22.30
C ALA A 768 -6.25 -14.97 -22.44
N GLY A 769 -5.23 -15.61 -23.01
CA GLY A 769 -3.99 -14.95 -23.40
C GLY A 769 -4.16 -14.10 -24.65
N SER A 770 -3.18 -13.23 -24.89
CA SER A 770 -3.18 -12.26 -25.98
C SER A 770 -3.31 -12.88 -27.38
N LYS A 771 -2.96 -14.16 -27.53
CA LYS A 771 -3.00 -14.93 -28.79
C LYS A 771 -4.04 -16.06 -28.80
N GLN A 772 -4.84 -16.21 -27.74
CA GLN A 772 -5.86 -17.28 -27.71
C GLN A 772 -7.12 -16.85 -28.46
N GLU A 773 -7.44 -17.52 -29.56
CA GLU A 773 -8.61 -17.27 -30.40
C GLU A 773 -9.91 -17.81 -29.76
N VAL A 774 -10.40 -17.15 -28.71
CA VAL A 774 -11.49 -17.63 -27.84
C VAL A 774 -12.73 -18.13 -28.59
N GLN A 775 -13.24 -17.37 -29.55
CA GLN A 775 -14.50 -17.70 -30.23
C GLN A 775 -14.37 -18.90 -31.17
N GLN A 776 -13.16 -19.20 -31.66
CA GLN A 776 -12.91 -20.39 -32.49
C GLN A 776 -13.05 -21.69 -31.70
N HIS A 777 -12.94 -21.61 -30.37
CA HIS A 777 -13.16 -22.71 -29.44
C HIS A 777 -14.64 -22.91 -29.07
N TYR A 778 -15.56 -22.07 -29.56
CA TYR A 778 -17.00 -22.32 -29.43
C TYR A 778 -17.46 -23.35 -30.46
N SER A 779 -18.62 -23.97 -30.25
CA SER A 779 -19.20 -24.89 -31.24
C SER A 779 -19.43 -24.20 -32.58
N GLU A 780 -19.30 -24.94 -33.70
CA GLU A 780 -19.55 -24.40 -35.05
C GLU A 780 -20.92 -23.72 -35.16
N GLU A 781 -21.94 -24.29 -34.50
CA GLU A 781 -23.28 -23.71 -34.43
C GLU A 781 -23.27 -22.33 -33.75
N ASN A 782 -22.58 -22.20 -32.61
CA ASN A 782 -22.50 -20.95 -31.88
C ASN A 782 -21.66 -19.91 -32.63
N GLN A 783 -20.58 -20.32 -33.30
CA GLN A 783 -19.79 -19.43 -34.18
C GLN A 783 -20.65 -18.85 -35.30
N GLN A 784 -21.40 -19.70 -36.01
CA GLN A 784 -22.33 -19.25 -37.06
C GLN A 784 -23.44 -18.36 -36.51
N ARG A 785 -23.93 -18.65 -35.29
CA ARG A 785 -24.94 -17.81 -34.63
C ARG A 785 -24.38 -16.45 -34.26
N LEU A 786 -23.17 -16.36 -33.70
CA LEU A 786 -22.49 -15.09 -33.39
C LEU A 786 -22.28 -14.25 -34.65
N LYS A 787 -21.82 -14.87 -35.74
CA LYS A 787 -21.66 -14.19 -37.04
C LYS A 787 -22.98 -13.56 -37.52
N LYS A 788 -24.09 -14.30 -37.45
CA LYS A 788 -25.43 -13.76 -37.80
C LYS A 788 -25.86 -12.59 -36.91
N VAL A 789 -25.44 -12.56 -35.65
CA VAL A 789 -25.71 -11.44 -34.74
C VAL A 789 -24.89 -10.22 -35.16
N VAL A 790 -23.61 -10.39 -35.47
CA VAL A 790 -22.78 -9.29 -36.02
C VAL A 790 -23.36 -8.78 -37.33
N ASP A 791 -23.67 -9.64 -38.29
CA ASP A 791 -24.26 -9.25 -39.59
C ASP A 791 -25.56 -8.42 -39.42
N LYS A 792 -26.28 -8.58 -38.31
CA LYS A 792 -27.51 -7.86 -38.00
C LYS A 792 -27.26 -6.52 -37.29
N TRP A 793 -26.38 -6.51 -36.29
CA TRP A 793 -26.20 -5.36 -35.39
C TRP A 793 -25.01 -4.47 -35.74
N ASP A 794 -24.10 -4.97 -36.58
CA ASP A 794 -22.98 -4.27 -37.17
C ASP A 794 -22.75 -4.71 -38.64
N PRO A 795 -23.73 -4.50 -39.54
CA PRO A 795 -23.67 -4.96 -40.94
C PRO A 795 -22.54 -4.30 -41.74
N GLU A 796 -22.00 -3.17 -41.27
CA GLU A 796 -20.93 -2.42 -41.92
C GLU A 796 -19.55 -2.74 -41.33
N GLY A 797 -19.48 -3.62 -40.31
CA GLY A 797 -18.22 -3.99 -39.65
C GLY A 797 -17.51 -2.80 -39.00
N LYS A 798 -18.27 -1.89 -38.39
CA LYS A 798 -17.79 -0.65 -37.77
C LYS A 798 -17.35 -0.83 -36.33
N LEU A 799 -17.77 -1.91 -35.67
CA LEU A 799 -17.23 -2.33 -34.39
C LEU A 799 -15.94 -3.11 -34.62
N ALA A 800 -15.21 -3.39 -33.53
CA ALA A 800 -13.92 -4.10 -33.62
C ALA A 800 -14.05 -5.38 -34.48
N PRO A 801 -13.10 -5.63 -35.40
CA PRO A 801 -13.22 -6.75 -36.33
C PRO A 801 -13.20 -8.08 -35.57
N MET A 802 -14.20 -8.94 -35.84
CA MET A 802 -14.04 -10.37 -35.59
C MET A 802 -12.85 -10.85 -36.44
N SER A 803 -11.82 -11.38 -35.79
CA SER A 803 -10.55 -11.78 -36.41
C SER A 803 -10.79 -12.74 -37.58
N ASP A 804 -10.37 -12.33 -38.78
CA ASP A 804 -10.03 -13.26 -39.85
C ASP A 804 -8.67 -12.95 -40.51
N ASP A 805 -8.07 -11.77 -40.36
CA ASP A 805 -6.72 -11.48 -40.90
C ASP A 805 -6.15 -10.16 -40.36
N GLU A 806 -5.08 -10.19 -39.53
CA GLU A 806 -3.92 -9.29 -39.72
C GLU A 806 -2.73 -9.64 -38.79
N GLN A 807 -1.70 -10.22 -39.42
CA GLN A 807 -0.36 -10.42 -38.86
C GLN A 807 0.41 -9.10 -38.72
N THR A 808 1.27 -9.03 -37.70
CA THR A 808 2.46 -8.15 -37.55
C THR A 808 2.26 -6.65 -37.28
N ARG A 809 2.78 -6.17 -36.12
CA ARG A 809 3.69 -5.00 -35.91
C ARG A 809 3.66 -4.56 -34.43
N GLN A 810 4.73 -4.17 -33.72
CA GLN A 810 6.18 -4.17 -33.93
C GLN A 810 6.81 -3.84 -32.56
N GLY A 811 7.81 -4.61 -32.12
CA GLY A 811 8.66 -4.27 -30.98
C GLY A 811 9.86 -3.42 -31.40
N ILE A 812 10.39 -2.61 -30.47
CA ILE A 812 11.71 -1.99 -30.57
C ILE A 812 12.42 -2.12 -29.21
N ALA A 813 13.63 -2.68 -29.26
CA ALA A 813 14.57 -2.83 -28.16
C ALA A 813 15.48 -1.60 -28.02
N ILE A 814 15.97 -1.30 -26.81
CA ILE A 814 17.14 -0.43 -26.58
C ILE A 814 18.07 -1.07 -25.52
N ASP A 815 19.35 -1.14 -25.88
CA ASP A 815 20.50 -1.74 -25.19
C ASP A 815 21.11 -0.79 -24.12
N PRO A 816 21.74 -1.28 -23.03
CA PRO A 816 22.27 -0.49 -21.92
C PRO A 816 23.80 -0.33 -21.98
N GLU A 817 24.33 0.81 -21.52
CA GLU A 817 25.64 0.94 -20.83
C GLU A 817 25.96 2.42 -20.56
N VAL A 818 26.37 2.78 -19.33
CA VAL A 818 27.73 3.26 -18.97
C VAL A 818 27.81 3.40 -17.44
N ALA A 819 28.93 2.91 -16.90
CA ALA A 819 29.25 2.66 -15.50
C ALA A 819 29.90 3.84 -14.73
N GLY A 820 29.80 3.76 -13.39
CA GLY A 820 30.96 3.76 -12.49
C GLY A 820 31.33 5.03 -11.70
N VAL A 821 31.49 4.87 -10.37
CA VAL A 821 32.74 5.00 -9.56
C VAL A 821 32.51 5.64 -8.16
N ASP A 822 32.79 4.84 -7.11
CA ASP A 822 33.53 5.01 -5.82
C ASP A 822 33.57 6.37 -5.08
N ASP A 823 33.83 6.51 -3.77
CA ASP A 823 33.78 5.74 -2.50
C ASP A 823 34.27 6.74 -1.39
N ASP A 824 34.09 6.39 -0.11
CA ASP A 824 34.88 6.80 1.07
C ASP A 824 34.69 8.16 1.81
N SER A 825 34.14 8.05 3.03
CA SER A 825 34.86 8.12 4.33
C SER A 825 34.25 9.00 5.45
N ALA A 826 34.37 8.46 6.66
CA ALA A 826 33.68 8.80 7.92
C ALA A 826 34.46 9.79 8.84
N ALA A 827 33.77 10.37 9.85
CA ALA A 827 34.09 10.25 11.29
C ALA A 827 33.46 11.34 12.21
N ASP A 828 32.68 10.87 13.20
CA ASP A 828 32.51 11.24 14.63
C ASP A 828 32.82 12.66 15.19
N ALA A 829 31.89 13.19 16.00
CA ALA A 829 32.10 13.41 17.46
C ALA A 829 30.82 13.89 18.22
N LYS A 830 30.66 13.35 19.44
CA LYS A 830 29.55 13.43 20.42
C LYS A 830 29.50 14.73 21.27
N SER A 831 28.32 15.12 21.79
CA SER A 831 27.89 14.88 23.21
C SER A 831 26.70 15.74 23.75
N THR A 832 25.70 15.05 24.34
CA THR A 832 24.93 15.30 25.62
C THR A 832 24.18 16.63 25.88
N HIS A 833 22.94 16.74 26.41
CA HIS A 833 22.03 15.86 27.20
C HIS A 833 20.58 16.43 27.26
N SER A 834 19.56 15.53 27.28
CA SER A 834 18.25 15.57 28.02
C SER A 834 17.20 16.65 27.69
N SER A 835 15.89 16.39 27.50
CA SER A 835 15.03 15.20 27.70
C SER A 835 13.67 15.45 27.03
N VAL A 836 13.04 14.38 26.53
CA VAL A 836 11.76 14.28 25.78
C VAL A 836 11.79 14.94 24.40
N ALA A 837 12.29 14.22 23.40
CA ALA A 837 12.36 14.66 22.00
C ALA A 837 11.65 13.66 21.09
N SER A 838 11.03 14.19 20.03
CA SER A 838 10.58 13.48 18.83
C SER A 838 11.70 12.57 18.29
N VAL A 839 11.30 11.43 17.71
CA VAL A 839 12.22 10.42 17.17
C VAL A 839 13.09 11.05 16.08
N SER A 840 14.40 11.14 16.28
CA SER A 840 15.35 11.67 15.29
C SER A 840 15.65 10.67 14.18
N SER A 841 15.88 11.15 12.94
CA SER A 841 16.25 10.33 11.77
C SER A 841 17.49 9.43 11.96
N SER A 842 18.32 9.73 12.96
CA SER A 842 19.52 8.93 13.31
C SER A 842 19.23 7.53 13.82
N ILE A 843 18.01 7.21 14.31
CA ILE A 843 17.71 5.85 14.81
C ILE A 843 17.51 4.79 13.71
N TYR A 844 17.36 5.23 12.45
CA TYR A 844 17.23 4.37 11.26
C TYR A 844 18.55 4.23 10.48
N GLU A 845 19.62 4.88 10.92
CA GLU A 845 20.94 4.80 10.28
C GLU A 845 21.66 3.50 10.67
N TYR A 846 21.26 2.35 10.11
CA TYR A 846 21.87 1.07 10.48
C TYR A 846 23.36 0.95 10.09
N ARG A 847 24.16 0.36 10.99
CA ARG A 847 25.54 -0.04 10.72
C ARG A 847 25.54 -1.18 9.70
N LYS A 848 26.24 -1.04 8.59
CA LYS A 848 26.45 -2.14 7.62
C LYS A 848 27.78 -2.82 7.89
N ILE A 849 27.75 -4.09 8.29
CA ILE A 849 28.95 -4.88 8.57
C ILE A 849 28.91 -6.14 7.73
N GLN A 850 29.86 -6.23 6.80
CA GLN A 850 30.05 -7.39 5.90
C GLN A 850 28.77 -7.84 5.17
N GLY A 851 27.92 -6.88 4.76
CA GLY A 851 26.69 -7.12 3.99
C GLY A 851 25.43 -7.39 4.82
N ARG A 852 25.48 -7.23 6.15
CA ARG A 852 24.34 -7.32 7.08
C ARG A 852 24.11 -5.96 7.76
N THR A 853 22.89 -5.66 8.17
CA THR A 853 22.58 -4.43 8.93
C THR A 853 22.51 -4.73 10.42
N TYR A 854 22.97 -3.78 11.23
CA TYR A 854 22.96 -3.82 12.70
C TYR A 854 22.50 -2.47 13.23
N GLN A 855 21.88 -2.44 14.41
CA GLN A 855 21.42 -1.17 14.96
C GLN A 855 22.60 -0.22 15.26
N SER A 856 22.42 1.06 14.95
CA SER A 856 23.28 2.20 15.29
C SER A 856 22.59 3.02 16.38
N SER A 857 22.73 2.60 17.63
CA SER A 857 22.26 3.40 18.77
C SER A 857 23.41 4.23 19.33
N HIS A 858 23.12 5.47 19.74
CA HIS A 858 24.10 6.33 20.41
C HIS A 858 24.48 5.86 21.82
N THR A 859 23.74 4.92 22.40
CA THR A 859 23.92 4.42 23.78
C THR A 859 24.48 3.00 23.82
N THR A 860 24.04 2.11 22.91
CA THR A 860 24.39 0.68 22.94
C THR A 860 24.57 0.09 21.55
N ASP A 861 25.78 -0.42 21.27
CA ASP A 861 26.03 -1.26 20.09
C ASP A 861 25.51 -2.70 20.31
N TYR A 862 24.33 -3.04 19.81
CA TYR A 862 23.82 -4.42 19.85
C TYR A 862 24.52 -5.32 18.84
N TRP A 863 24.69 -6.61 19.18
CA TRP A 863 25.54 -7.54 18.45
C TRP A 863 24.81 -8.33 17.35
N ALA A 864 23.49 -8.51 17.48
CA ALA A 864 22.72 -9.25 16.48
C ALA A 864 22.30 -8.33 15.32
N PRO A 865 22.21 -8.86 14.08
CA PRO A 865 21.76 -8.09 12.92
C PRO A 865 20.28 -7.69 13.04
N ASN A 866 19.80 -6.78 12.19
CA ASN A 866 18.39 -6.36 12.13
C ASN A 866 17.80 -6.33 10.71
N ASP A 867 18.47 -6.99 9.75
CA ASP A 867 17.95 -7.16 8.38
C ASP A 867 16.80 -8.16 8.31
N ASP A 868 16.05 -8.14 7.20
CA ASP A 868 14.88 -8.99 6.93
C ASP A 868 15.14 -10.48 7.16
N ARG A 869 16.35 -10.96 6.83
CA ARG A 869 16.74 -12.35 7.05
C ARG A 869 16.83 -12.70 8.55
N HIS A 870 17.22 -11.75 9.39
CA HIS A 870 17.23 -11.94 10.84
C HIS A 870 15.82 -11.81 11.44
N VAL A 871 15.03 -10.84 10.96
CA VAL A 871 13.60 -10.68 11.33
C VAL A 871 12.83 -11.98 11.08
N GLU A 872 12.97 -12.56 9.88
CA GLU A 872 12.36 -13.84 9.51
C GLU A 872 12.76 -14.98 10.45
N ALA A 873 14.02 -15.02 10.89
CA ALA A 873 14.48 -16.05 11.81
C ALA A 873 13.83 -15.92 13.20
N PHE A 874 13.57 -14.71 13.69
CA PHE A 874 12.89 -14.50 14.96
C PHE A 874 11.40 -14.86 14.93
N ASP A 875 10.73 -14.71 13.79
CA ASP A 875 9.36 -15.20 13.63
C ASP A 875 9.31 -16.73 13.66
N VAL A 876 10.25 -17.41 12.99
CA VAL A 876 10.44 -18.86 13.13
C VAL A 876 10.76 -19.25 14.57
N ALA A 877 11.54 -18.42 15.29
CA ALA A 877 11.88 -18.66 16.69
C ALA A 877 10.67 -18.56 17.63
N HIS A 878 9.79 -17.61 17.38
CA HIS A 878 8.54 -17.47 18.13
C HIS A 878 7.69 -18.75 18.02
N GLU A 879 7.51 -19.29 16.81
CA GLU A 879 6.72 -20.51 16.57
C GLU A 879 7.24 -21.74 17.33
N TRP A 880 8.54 -22.02 17.32
CA TRP A 880 9.01 -23.22 18.03
C TRP A 880 9.11 -23.02 19.56
N LEU A 881 9.24 -21.78 20.03
CA LEU A 881 9.17 -21.45 21.46
C LEU A 881 7.77 -21.68 22.02
N THR A 882 6.71 -21.33 21.31
CA THR A 882 5.35 -21.66 21.75
C THR A 882 5.17 -23.18 21.80
N MET A 883 5.68 -23.93 20.81
CA MET A 883 5.67 -25.41 20.85
C MET A 883 6.43 -25.98 22.06
N MET A 884 7.55 -25.36 22.45
CA MET A 884 8.32 -25.74 23.65
C MET A 884 7.50 -25.57 24.94
N LEU A 885 6.63 -24.56 24.96
CA LEU A 885 5.78 -24.21 26.10
C LEU A 885 4.38 -24.83 26.02
N ASP A 886 4.18 -25.83 25.17
CA ASP A 886 2.90 -26.48 24.90
C ASP A 886 1.83 -25.50 24.39
N ASP A 887 2.21 -24.73 23.36
CA ASP A 887 1.40 -23.72 22.65
C ASP A 887 0.93 -22.58 23.58
N LYS A 888 1.78 -22.21 24.54
CA LYS A 888 1.59 -21.09 25.47
C LYS A 888 2.65 -20.01 25.26
N LEU A 889 2.27 -18.77 25.57
CA LEU A 889 3.16 -17.60 25.53
C LEU A 889 3.99 -17.43 26.82
N TYR A 890 3.49 -17.94 27.94
CA TYR A 890 4.12 -17.82 29.27
C TYR A 890 3.75 -19.02 30.17
N VAL A 891 4.56 -19.23 31.20
CA VAL A 891 4.43 -20.29 32.20
C VAL A 891 3.98 -19.80 33.60
N PRO A 892 4.40 -18.61 34.10
CA PRO A 892 4.06 -18.15 35.44
C PRO A 892 2.55 -17.95 35.66
N PRO A 893 2.05 -18.10 36.90
CA PRO A 893 0.64 -17.93 37.21
C PRO A 893 0.28 -16.44 37.37
N ILE A 894 0.16 -15.73 36.25
CA ILE A 894 -0.15 -14.28 36.22
C ILE A 894 -1.65 -13.94 36.41
N GLY A 895 -2.50 -14.95 36.62
CA GLY A 895 -3.96 -14.80 36.70
C GLY A 895 -4.64 -14.72 35.33
N GLU A 896 -5.96 -14.52 35.33
CA GLU A 896 -6.79 -14.45 34.12
C GLU A 896 -6.99 -13.02 33.59
N ASN A 897 -6.64 -12.00 34.37
CA ASN A 897 -6.90 -10.60 34.03
C ASN A 897 -5.73 -9.67 34.44
N PRO A 898 -4.51 -9.88 33.91
CA PRO A 898 -3.43 -8.90 34.06
C PRO A 898 -3.85 -7.55 33.49
N GLN A 899 -3.35 -6.44 34.03
CA GLN A 899 -3.72 -5.10 33.60
C GLN A 899 -2.59 -4.38 32.87
N ARG A 900 -1.32 -4.66 33.21
CA ARG A 900 -0.15 -4.10 32.53
C ARG A 900 0.94 -5.14 32.35
N ILE A 901 1.41 -5.30 31.11
CA ILE A 901 2.41 -6.29 30.71
C ILE A 901 3.56 -5.58 29.98
N LEU A 902 4.80 -5.94 30.30
CA LEU A 902 6.00 -5.38 29.68
C LEU A 902 6.84 -6.49 29.03
N ASP A 903 7.32 -6.25 27.82
CA ASP A 903 8.30 -7.10 27.13
C ASP A 903 9.57 -6.30 26.85
N ILE A 904 10.73 -6.84 27.22
CA ILE A 904 12.03 -6.20 27.04
C ILE A 904 12.80 -6.88 25.91
N GLY A 905 13.19 -6.11 24.89
CA GLY A 905 13.81 -6.63 23.68
C GLY A 905 12.76 -7.30 22.79
N THR A 906 11.71 -6.55 22.44
CA THR A 906 10.52 -7.13 21.80
C THR A 906 10.77 -7.65 20.36
N GLY A 907 11.85 -7.21 19.72
CA GLY A 907 12.23 -7.64 18.38
C GLY A 907 11.16 -7.30 17.34
N THR A 908 10.60 -8.31 16.67
CA THR A 908 9.52 -8.15 15.67
C THR A 908 8.18 -7.75 16.31
N GLY A 909 8.05 -7.88 17.63
CA GLY A 909 6.82 -7.55 18.35
C GLY A 909 5.75 -8.65 18.33
N ILE A 910 5.97 -9.77 17.64
CA ILE A 910 4.99 -10.87 17.51
C ILE A 910 4.48 -11.40 18.86
N TRP A 911 5.34 -11.51 19.88
CA TRP A 911 4.93 -12.00 21.20
C TRP A 911 4.03 -11.00 21.94
N VAL A 912 4.31 -9.70 21.87
CA VAL A 912 3.47 -8.70 22.53
C VAL A 912 2.13 -8.51 21.82
N ILE A 913 2.08 -8.72 20.50
CA ILE A 913 0.82 -8.76 19.73
C ILE A 913 -0.04 -9.91 20.23
N ASP A 914 0.50 -11.13 20.30
CA ASP A 914 -0.23 -12.29 20.81
C ASP A 914 -0.69 -12.12 22.27
N MET A 915 0.11 -11.46 23.11
CA MET A 915 -0.27 -11.15 24.49
C MET A 915 -1.37 -10.09 24.57
N ALA A 916 -1.34 -9.08 23.70
CA ALA A 916 -2.36 -8.04 23.63
C ALA A 916 -3.70 -8.61 23.13
N ASP A 917 -3.66 -9.52 22.16
CA ASP A 917 -4.83 -10.24 21.67
C ASP A 917 -5.39 -11.20 22.73
N LYS A 918 -4.50 -11.90 23.46
CA LYS A 918 -4.91 -12.80 24.54
C LYS A 918 -5.53 -12.05 25.72
N PHE A 919 -5.07 -10.83 26.00
CA PHE A 919 -5.56 -9.99 27.09
C PHE A 919 -5.97 -8.59 26.60
N PRO A 920 -7.14 -8.46 25.94
CA PRO A 920 -7.60 -7.18 25.38
C PRO A 920 -7.82 -6.08 26.44
N SER A 921 -7.97 -6.46 27.71
CA SER A 921 -8.11 -5.55 28.86
C SER A 921 -6.77 -5.06 29.42
N ALA A 922 -5.65 -5.67 29.05
CA ALA A 922 -4.33 -5.31 29.54
C ALA A 922 -3.67 -4.29 28.62
N GLU A 923 -3.01 -3.28 29.19
CA GLU A 923 -2.04 -2.47 28.46
C GLU A 923 -0.75 -3.29 28.30
N VAL A 924 -0.38 -3.59 27.06
CA VAL A 924 0.86 -4.31 26.74
C VAL A 924 1.87 -3.32 26.18
N ILE A 925 3.10 -3.36 26.68
CA ILE A 925 4.19 -2.46 26.25
C ILE A 925 5.37 -3.32 25.79
N GLY A 926 5.78 -3.14 24.53
CA GLY A 926 7.00 -3.72 23.98
C GLY A 926 8.10 -2.66 23.92
N VAL A 927 9.26 -2.94 24.53
CA VAL A 927 10.42 -2.04 24.50
C VAL A 927 11.52 -2.64 23.63
N ASP A 928 12.06 -1.85 22.70
CA ASP A 928 13.22 -2.22 21.89
C ASP A 928 14.08 -1.01 21.54
N ILE A 929 15.34 -1.22 21.18
CA ILE A 929 16.24 -0.16 20.69
C ILE A 929 16.14 0.02 19.17
N SER A 930 15.51 -0.92 18.46
CA SER A 930 15.38 -0.95 17.01
C SER A 930 13.90 -0.86 16.61
N PRO A 931 13.53 0.05 15.69
CA PRO A 931 12.16 0.18 15.19
C PRO A 931 11.86 -0.87 14.10
N THR A 932 11.77 -2.14 14.49
CA THR A 932 11.53 -3.29 13.58
C THR A 932 10.11 -3.84 13.66
N GLN A 933 9.20 -3.11 14.31
CA GLN A 933 7.85 -3.57 14.65
C GLN A 933 6.83 -3.19 13.57
N PRO A 934 5.74 -3.98 13.41
CA PRO A 934 4.74 -3.72 12.38
C PRO A 934 3.99 -2.41 12.63
N SER A 935 3.52 -1.79 11.55
CA SER A 935 2.71 -0.57 11.60
C SER A 935 1.29 -0.79 12.13
N TRP A 936 0.76 -2.02 12.01
CA TRP A 936 -0.51 -2.42 12.59
C TRP A 936 -0.29 -3.14 13.92
N ILE A 937 -0.93 -2.65 14.99
CA ILE A 937 -0.85 -3.20 16.34
C ILE A 937 -2.23 -3.23 17.01
N PRO A 938 -2.51 -4.18 17.92
CA PRO A 938 -3.71 -4.16 18.74
C PRO A 938 -3.84 -2.83 19.52
N PRO A 939 -5.07 -2.32 19.75
CA PRO A 939 -5.29 -0.99 20.34
C PRO A 939 -4.79 -0.87 21.79
N ASN A 940 -4.57 -1.99 22.46
CA ASN A 940 -4.05 -2.07 23.82
C ASN A 940 -2.53 -2.33 23.87
N LEU A 941 -1.85 -2.36 22.72
CA LEU A 941 -0.40 -2.51 22.59
C LEU A 941 0.27 -1.14 22.32
N LYS A 942 1.42 -0.90 22.93
CA LYS A 942 2.31 0.23 22.64
C LYS A 942 3.75 -0.24 22.45
N PHE A 943 4.40 0.22 21.39
CA PHE A 943 5.84 0.07 21.24
C PHE A 943 6.57 1.32 21.74
N GLN A 944 7.68 1.12 22.44
CA GLN A 944 8.54 2.20 22.93
C GLN A 944 9.97 1.93 22.49
N ILE A 945 10.57 2.91 21.83
CA ILE A 945 11.98 2.87 21.48
C ILE A 945 12.76 3.33 22.72
N ASP A 946 13.35 2.38 23.45
CA ASP A 946 14.09 2.67 24.68
C ASP A 946 15.21 1.64 24.91
N ASP A 947 16.31 2.08 25.52
CA ASP A 947 17.45 1.22 25.85
C ASP A 947 17.29 0.66 27.26
N ALA A 948 16.94 -0.62 27.35
CA ALA A 948 16.69 -1.29 28.62
C ALA A 948 17.93 -1.37 29.55
N GLN A 949 19.15 -1.07 29.06
CA GLN A 949 20.34 -0.93 29.92
C GLN A 949 20.36 0.39 30.70
N LEU A 950 19.55 1.38 30.31
CA LEU A 950 19.44 2.65 31.03
C LEU A 950 18.47 2.52 32.21
N ASP A 951 18.39 3.58 33.01
CA ASP A 951 17.44 3.62 34.12
C ASP A 951 16.01 3.69 33.57
N TRP A 952 15.19 2.71 33.93
CA TRP A 952 13.81 2.61 33.49
C TRP A 952 13.00 3.77 34.05
N THR A 953 12.28 4.44 33.14
CA THR A 953 11.41 5.58 33.45
C THR A 953 10.02 5.17 33.91
N PHE A 954 9.73 3.86 33.91
CA PHE A 954 8.46 3.32 34.39
C PHE A 954 8.23 3.59 35.87
N GLU A 955 6.97 3.90 36.21
CA GLU A 955 6.55 4.01 37.61
C GLU A 955 6.81 2.69 38.36
N PRO A 956 7.33 2.74 39.60
CA PRO A 956 7.48 1.56 40.44
C PRO A 956 6.13 0.87 40.67
N ASP A 957 6.14 -0.45 40.89
CA ASP A 957 4.94 -1.23 41.20
C ASP A 957 3.80 -1.07 40.19
N SER A 958 4.11 -1.02 38.90
CA SER A 958 3.13 -0.69 37.85
C SER A 958 2.79 -1.86 36.93
N PHE A 959 3.63 -2.88 36.81
CA PHE A 959 3.40 -4.04 35.92
C PHE A 959 2.96 -5.29 36.68
N ASP A 960 2.06 -6.06 36.08
CA ASP A 960 1.62 -7.37 36.59
C ASP A 960 2.55 -8.50 36.09
N PHE A 961 3.08 -8.35 34.88
CA PHE A 961 3.97 -9.32 34.25
C PHE A 961 5.07 -8.64 33.42
N ILE A 962 6.31 -9.14 33.53
CA ILE A 962 7.45 -8.72 32.69
C ILE A 962 8.04 -9.94 31.98
N HIS A 963 8.29 -9.83 30.68
CA HIS A 963 8.81 -10.89 29.83
C HIS A 963 10.12 -10.48 29.14
N ILE A 964 11.05 -11.44 28.99
CA ILE A 964 12.35 -11.30 28.30
C ILE A 964 12.70 -12.59 27.54
N ARG A 965 13.23 -12.49 26.31
CA ARG A 965 13.84 -13.61 25.59
C ARG A 965 14.99 -13.21 24.65
N TYR A 966 15.99 -14.09 24.47
CA TYR A 966 17.12 -13.93 23.52
C TYR A 966 17.98 -12.67 23.68
N MET A 967 18.23 -12.26 24.92
CA MET A 967 19.00 -11.07 25.28
C MET A 967 20.43 -11.36 25.74
N HIS A 968 20.93 -12.60 25.64
CA HIS A 968 22.34 -12.88 25.90
C HIS A 968 23.27 -11.95 25.09
N GLY A 969 24.34 -11.47 25.71
CA GLY A 969 25.23 -10.47 25.10
C GLY A 969 24.65 -9.06 24.96
N ALA A 970 23.40 -8.80 25.38
CA ALA A 970 22.79 -7.47 25.29
C ALA A 970 23.16 -6.54 26.46
N PHE A 971 23.28 -7.08 27.67
CA PHE A 971 23.47 -6.30 28.91
C PHE A 971 24.87 -6.47 29.49
N ASP A 972 25.42 -5.38 30.03
CA ASP A 972 26.68 -5.34 30.78
C ASP A 972 26.50 -5.68 32.28
N ASP A 973 25.36 -5.30 32.89
CA ASP A 973 24.97 -5.65 34.27
C ASP A 973 23.58 -6.31 34.31
N TRP A 974 23.58 -7.64 34.28
CA TRP A 974 22.36 -8.44 34.44
C TRP A 974 21.70 -8.26 35.80
N HIS A 975 22.46 -8.13 36.90
CA HIS A 975 21.85 -7.93 38.22
C HIS A 975 21.08 -6.60 38.27
N ARG A 976 21.53 -5.56 37.56
CA ARG A 976 20.79 -4.31 37.42
C ARG A 976 19.46 -4.52 36.70
N LEU A 977 19.44 -5.21 35.56
CA LEU A 977 18.20 -5.51 34.84
C LEU A 977 17.15 -6.18 35.76
N TYR A 978 17.57 -7.19 36.53
CA TYR A 978 16.67 -7.85 37.49
C TYR A 978 16.21 -6.92 38.62
N ARG A 979 17.05 -6.02 39.13
CA ARG A 979 16.63 -4.99 40.10
C ARG A 979 15.61 -4.01 39.49
N GLN A 980 15.74 -3.66 38.21
CA GLN A 980 14.77 -2.79 37.52
C GLN A 980 13.43 -3.50 37.31
N MET A 981 13.45 -4.76 36.86
CA MET A 981 12.24 -5.61 36.80
C MET A 981 11.56 -5.71 38.17
N PHE A 982 12.34 -5.94 39.23
CA PHE A 982 11.81 -6.03 40.59
C PHE A 982 11.16 -4.72 41.03
N LYS A 983 11.77 -3.57 40.73
CA LYS A 983 11.21 -2.25 41.05
C LYS A 983 9.91 -1.98 40.30
N ALA A 984 9.84 -2.35 39.01
CA ALA A 984 8.70 -2.06 38.14
C ALA A 984 7.50 -3.01 38.35
N LEU A 985 7.73 -4.25 38.79
CA LEU A 985 6.65 -5.21 39.10
C LEU A 985 5.88 -4.81 40.35
N LYS A 986 4.56 -4.97 40.33
CA LYS A 986 3.70 -4.88 41.53
C LYS A 986 4.04 -5.97 42.55
N PRO A 987 3.78 -5.77 43.85
CA PRO A 987 3.76 -6.86 44.82
C PRO A 987 2.83 -7.99 44.32
N GLY A 988 3.35 -9.22 44.28
CA GLY A 988 2.65 -10.37 43.70
C GLY A 988 2.77 -10.55 42.18
N GLY A 989 3.34 -9.59 41.45
CA GLY A 989 3.60 -9.68 40.01
C GLY A 989 4.76 -10.64 39.66
N TRP A 990 4.82 -11.11 38.41
CA TRP A 990 5.76 -12.13 37.97
C TRP A 990 6.70 -11.65 36.84
N PHE A 991 7.89 -12.22 36.75
CA PHE A 991 8.71 -12.13 35.54
C PHE A 991 8.91 -13.50 34.89
N GLN A 992 9.17 -13.54 33.58
CA GLN A 992 9.67 -14.71 32.85
C GLN A 992 10.85 -14.31 31.97
N HIS A 993 11.90 -15.12 31.96
CA HIS A 993 13.11 -14.91 31.17
C HIS A 993 13.54 -16.21 30.48
N ILE A 994 13.64 -16.22 29.15
CA ILE A 994 13.99 -17.40 28.34
C ILE A 994 15.28 -17.17 27.54
N GLU A 995 16.29 -18.01 27.73
CA GLU A 995 17.60 -17.87 27.06
C GLU A 995 18.15 -19.19 26.53
N PRO A 996 18.78 -19.20 25.33
CA PRO A 996 19.50 -20.37 24.85
C PRO A 996 20.84 -20.52 25.58
N ASP A 997 21.24 -21.75 25.82
CA ASP A 997 22.65 -22.08 26.04
C ASP A 997 23.36 -22.12 24.68
N ILE A 998 24.41 -21.30 24.52
CA ILE A 998 25.22 -21.25 23.31
C ILE A 998 25.98 -22.57 23.09
N HIS A 999 26.15 -23.38 24.13
CA HIS A 999 26.77 -24.69 24.07
C HIS A 999 25.83 -25.75 23.49
N LEU A 1000 25.95 -25.98 22.18
CA LEU A 1000 25.27 -27.07 21.49
C LEU A 1000 25.96 -28.42 21.76
N LYS A 1001 25.22 -29.52 21.59
CA LYS A 1001 25.73 -30.88 21.81
C LYS A 1001 25.22 -31.87 20.77
N CYS A 1002 26.05 -32.87 20.46
CA CYS A 1002 25.67 -34.07 19.73
C CYS A 1002 25.42 -35.20 20.72
N ASP A 1003 24.19 -35.71 20.75
CA ASP A 1003 23.79 -36.78 21.69
C ASP A 1003 24.20 -38.19 21.18
N ASN A 1004 24.72 -38.31 19.95
CA ASN A 1004 25.23 -39.57 19.44
C ASN A 1004 26.69 -39.84 19.90
N ALA A 1005 26.90 -40.95 20.61
CA ALA A 1005 28.22 -41.42 21.03
C ALA A 1005 29.23 -41.63 19.87
N ALA A 1006 28.74 -41.90 18.65
CA ALA A 1006 29.58 -42.02 17.46
C ALA A 1006 29.98 -40.65 16.84
N SER A 1007 29.47 -39.54 17.36
CA SER A 1007 29.67 -38.18 16.85
C SER A 1007 30.35 -37.24 17.85
N VAL A 1008 30.97 -37.81 18.89
CA VAL A 1008 31.65 -37.06 19.97
C VAL A 1008 32.75 -36.14 19.45
N ALA A 1009 33.38 -36.49 18.31
CA ALA A 1009 34.38 -35.63 17.67
C ALA A 1009 33.79 -34.30 17.18
N GLU A 1010 32.52 -34.28 16.75
CA GLU A 1010 31.84 -33.08 16.25
C GLU A 1010 31.55 -32.06 17.37
N ASN A 1011 31.46 -32.52 18.63
CA ASN A 1011 31.32 -31.65 19.80
C ASN A 1011 32.52 -30.71 19.98
N GLU A 1012 33.67 -30.98 19.35
CA GLU A 1012 34.78 -30.02 19.33
C GLU A 1012 34.40 -28.71 18.62
N THR A 1013 33.63 -28.80 17.52
CA THR A 1013 33.20 -27.61 16.77
C THR A 1013 32.17 -26.80 17.55
N PHE A 1014 31.22 -27.46 18.22
CA PHE A 1014 30.28 -26.78 19.12
C PHE A 1014 30.97 -26.17 20.35
N ARG A 1015 31.99 -26.84 20.90
CA ARG A 1015 32.84 -26.27 21.97
C ARG A 1015 33.59 -25.05 21.50
N GLN A 1016 34.18 -25.10 20.31
CA GLN A 1016 34.85 -23.96 19.69
C GLN A 1016 33.88 -22.79 19.48
N TRP A 1017 32.69 -23.05 18.93
CA TRP A 1017 31.64 -22.05 18.75
C TRP A 1017 31.29 -21.34 20.07
N ALA A 1018 30.94 -22.10 21.11
CA ALA A 1018 30.58 -21.53 22.40
C ALA A 1018 31.72 -20.71 23.01
N GLN A 1019 32.96 -21.22 22.96
CA GLN A 1019 34.12 -20.52 23.49
C GLN A 1019 34.35 -19.18 22.77
N LEU A 1020 34.18 -19.12 21.45
CA LEU A 1020 34.33 -17.86 20.69
C LEU A 1020 33.29 -16.81 21.10
N PHE A 1021 32.04 -17.21 21.36
CA PHE A 1021 31.03 -16.29 21.87
C PHE A 1021 31.34 -15.79 23.30
N TYR A 1022 31.87 -16.67 24.16
CA TYR A 1022 32.30 -16.29 25.50
C TYR A 1022 33.47 -15.30 25.45
N ASP A 1023 34.49 -15.59 24.64
CA ASP A 1023 35.65 -14.73 24.46
C ASP A 1023 35.26 -13.36 23.87
N ALA A 1024 34.33 -13.35 22.91
CA ALA A 1024 33.80 -12.11 22.33
C ALA A 1024 33.04 -11.28 23.38
N GLY A 1025 32.18 -11.92 24.16
CA GLY A 1025 31.44 -11.28 25.25
C GLY A 1025 32.34 -10.69 26.33
N ASP A 1026 33.34 -11.45 26.78
CA ASP A 1026 34.32 -11.01 27.77
C ASP A 1026 35.12 -9.80 27.26
N LYS A 1027 35.43 -9.75 25.96
CA LYS A 1027 36.15 -8.64 25.34
C LYS A 1027 35.35 -7.33 25.34
N ILE A 1028 34.02 -7.39 25.22
CA ILE A 1028 33.15 -6.21 25.21
C ILE A 1028 32.43 -5.96 26.55
N GLY A 1029 32.67 -6.81 27.56
CA GLY A 1029 32.03 -6.70 28.87
C GLY A 1029 30.54 -7.08 28.90
N ARG A 1030 30.07 -7.89 27.94
CA ARG A 1030 28.68 -8.36 27.86
C ARG A 1030 28.64 -9.87 27.66
N THR A 1031 28.24 -10.60 28.70
CA THR A 1031 28.40 -12.05 28.70
C THR A 1031 27.33 -12.76 27.83
N PHE A 1032 27.78 -13.78 27.10
CA PHE A 1032 26.94 -14.75 26.40
C PHE A 1032 26.62 -15.99 27.26
N ASN A 1033 27.22 -16.11 28.45
CA ASN A 1033 27.13 -17.29 29.33
C ASN A 1033 26.20 -17.03 30.54
N ILE A 1034 24.99 -16.53 30.28
CA ILE A 1034 24.04 -16.15 31.33
C ILE A 1034 23.28 -17.33 31.93
N THR A 1035 23.23 -18.46 31.21
CA THR A 1035 22.52 -19.68 31.60
C THR A 1035 23.22 -20.47 32.72
N ASN A 1036 24.49 -20.17 33.00
CA ASN A 1036 25.32 -20.80 34.05
C ASN A 1036 25.05 -20.27 35.47
N GLY A 1037 23.78 -20.15 35.84
CA GLY A 1037 23.33 -19.75 37.19
C GLY A 1037 23.08 -18.25 37.39
N LEU A 1038 23.61 -17.40 36.50
CA LEU A 1038 23.51 -15.94 36.63
C LEU A 1038 22.06 -15.44 36.63
N MET A 1039 21.18 -16.04 35.82
CA MET A 1039 19.75 -15.68 35.81
C MET A 1039 19.09 -15.88 37.19
N GLN A 1040 19.36 -17.01 37.84
CA GLN A 1040 18.77 -17.37 39.12
C GLN A 1040 19.41 -16.59 40.28
N ASP A 1041 20.72 -16.35 40.21
CA ASP A 1041 21.44 -15.51 41.18
C ASP A 1041 20.95 -14.05 41.09
N SER A 1042 20.83 -13.50 39.88
CA SER A 1042 20.30 -12.14 39.66
C SER A 1042 18.87 -11.99 40.18
N ALA A 1043 18.02 -13.00 39.97
CA ALA A 1043 16.66 -13.00 40.51
C ALA A 1043 16.64 -13.03 42.05
N ARG A 1044 17.48 -13.87 42.68
CA ARG A 1044 17.61 -13.94 44.15
C ARG A 1044 18.11 -12.63 44.73
N ASP A 1045 19.15 -12.06 44.13
CA ASP A 1045 19.77 -10.83 44.60
C ASP A 1045 18.85 -9.61 44.45
N ALA A 1046 17.99 -9.60 43.43
CA ALA A 1046 16.95 -8.57 43.29
C ALA A 1046 15.81 -8.71 44.31
N GLY A 1047 15.65 -9.88 44.94
CA GLY A 1047 14.66 -10.14 45.99
C GLY A 1047 13.41 -10.90 45.53
N PHE A 1048 13.42 -11.51 44.34
CA PHE A 1048 12.31 -12.35 43.90
C PHE A 1048 12.19 -13.63 44.73
N GLU A 1049 10.95 -14.08 44.95
CA GLU A 1049 10.62 -15.36 45.58
C GLU A 1049 9.98 -16.32 44.57
N ASP A 1050 9.69 -17.55 44.97
CA ASP A 1050 9.11 -18.60 44.11
C ASP A 1050 9.90 -18.83 42.80
N ILE A 1051 11.23 -18.65 42.85
CA ILE A 1051 12.09 -18.74 41.66
C ILE A 1051 12.13 -20.19 41.17
N ALA A 1052 11.68 -20.40 39.94
CA ALA A 1052 11.73 -21.67 39.24
C ALA A 1052 12.66 -21.59 38.03
N HIS A 1053 13.48 -22.62 37.85
CA HIS A 1053 14.35 -22.77 36.69
C HIS A 1053 14.03 -24.09 35.98
N LYS A 1054 13.70 -24.00 34.69
CA LYS A 1054 13.42 -25.14 33.82
C LYS A 1054 14.42 -25.14 32.67
N VAL A 1055 14.94 -26.32 32.36
CA VAL A 1055 15.82 -26.53 31.21
C VAL A 1055 15.10 -27.44 30.22
N HIS A 1056 14.97 -26.97 28.98
CA HIS A 1056 14.33 -27.68 27.88
C HIS A 1056 15.37 -28.03 26.83
N THR A 1057 15.65 -29.34 26.65
CA THR A 1057 16.52 -29.79 25.56
C THR A 1057 15.74 -29.86 24.25
N ILE A 1058 16.21 -29.12 23.25
CA ILE A 1058 15.56 -28.88 21.96
C ILE A 1058 16.39 -29.52 20.84
N PRO A 1059 15.77 -30.30 19.95
CA PRO A 1059 16.46 -30.87 18.78
C PRO A 1059 16.76 -29.77 17.75
N LEU A 1060 17.94 -29.81 17.12
CA LEU A 1060 18.34 -28.89 16.04
C LEU A 1060 18.00 -29.42 14.64
N GLY A 1061 17.19 -30.48 14.53
CA GLY A 1061 16.83 -31.10 13.26
C GLY A 1061 15.81 -32.23 13.39
N GLU A 1062 15.48 -32.87 12.26
CA GLU A 1062 14.36 -33.83 12.17
C GLU A 1062 14.61 -35.24 12.74
N TRP A 1063 15.69 -35.43 13.49
CA TRP A 1063 16.09 -36.75 13.99
C TRP A 1063 15.18 -37.36 15.08
N PRO A 1064 14.37 -36.61 15.87
CA PRO A 1064 13.45 -37.23 16.82
C PRO A 1064 12.39 -38.10 16.13
N LYS A 1065 12.02 -39.20 16.78
CA LYS A 1065 10.96 -40.11 16.28
C LYS A 1065 9.55 -39.62 16.59
N GLU A 1066 9.40 -38.89 17.69
CA GLU A 1066 8.11 -38.35 18.12
C GLU A 1066 7.71 -37.16 17.24
N ALA A 1067 6.49 -37.16 16.69
CA ALA A 1067 6.05 -36.17 15.71
C ALA A 1067 6.16 -34.72 16.21
N LYS A 1068 5.78 -34.44 17.47
CA LYS A 1068 5.88 -33.11 18.08
C LYS A 1068 7.34 -32.64 18.16
N ARG A 1069 8.22 -33.50 18.68
CA ARG A 1069 9.68 -33.23 18.77
C ARG A 1069 10.33 -33.09 17.40
N LYS A 1070 9.90 -33.90 16.42
CA LYS A 1070 10.39 -33.82 15.04
C LYS A 1070 10.03 -32.48 14.42
N ARG A 1071 8.77 -32.05 14.55
CA ARG A 1071 8.30 -30.74 14.09
C ARG A 1071 9.06 -29.61 14.77
N GLN A 1072 9.23 -29.66 16.08
CA GLN A 1072 10.05 -28.70 16.80
C GLN A 1072 11.48 -28.62 16.23
N GLY A 1073 12.10 -29.77 15.94
CA GLY A 1073 13.43 -29.83 15.34
C GLY A 1073 13.51 -29.29 13.91
N GLN A 1074 12.43 -29.35 13.13
CA GLN A 1074 12.35 -28.73 11.81
C GLN A 1074 12.46 -27.21 11.90
N PHE A 1075 11.64 -26.59 12.76
CA PHE A 1075 11.63 -25.15 12.95
C PHE A 1075 12.94 -24.65 13.56
N VAL A 1076 13.49 -25.36 14.55
CA VAL A 1076 14.78 -25.01 15.16
C VAL A 1076 15.92 -25.14 14.15
N GLY A 1077 15.91 -26.19 13.32
CA GLY A 1077 16.88 -26.36 12.24
C GLY A 1077 16.82 -25.23 11.20
N LEU A 1078 15.61 -24.81 10.82
CA LEU A 1078 15.40 -23.66 9.94
C LEU A 1078 15.92 -22.35 10.55
N TYR A 1079 15.59 -22.10 11.82
CA TYR A 1079 16.10 -20.95 12.58
C TYR A 1079 17.64 -20.91 12.58
N MET A 1080 18.29 -22.05 12.84
CA MET A 1080 19.75 -22.13 12.80
C MET A 1080 20.30 -21.87 11.38
N ASP A 1081 19.67 -22.40 10.35
CA ASP A 1081 20.09 -22.18 8.97
C ASP A 1081 20.01 -20.71 8.54
N LEU A 1082 18.97 -19.99 8.98
CA LEU A 1082 18.77 -18.57 8.73
C LEU A 1082 19.75 -17.70 9.53
N SER A 1083 20.02 -18.06 10.78
CA SER A 1083 20.71 -17.18 11.74
C SER A 1083 22.20 -17.41 11.91
N LEU A 1084 22.75 -18.60 11.64
CA LEU A 1084 24.17 -18.93 11.95
C LEU A 1084 25.17 -17.92 11.37
N ASP A 1085 24.98 -17.50 10.12
CA ASP A 1085 25.86 -16.50 9.50
C ASP A 1085 25.75 -15.15 10.23
N GLY A 1086 24.52 -14.71 10.55
CA GLY A 1086 24.28 -13.45 11.26
C GLY A 1086 24.86 -13.44 12.68
N PHE A 1087 24.78 -14.57 13.38
CA PHE A 1087 25.32 -14.71 14.73
C PHE A 1087 26.83 -14.67 14.78
N ALA A 1088 27.53 -15.16 13.75
CA ALA A 1088 28.99 -15.25 13.77
C ALA A 1088 29.68 -13.95 13.31
N LEU A 1089 29.09 -13.23 12.35
CA LEU A 1089 29.77 -12.12 11.66
C LEU A 1089 30.19 -10.98 12.59
N TYR A 1090 29.36 -10.60 13.55
CA TYR A 1090 29.71 -9.53 14.50
C TYR A 1090 30.61 -10.02 15.65
N PRO A 1091 30.24 -11.04 16.45
CA PRO A 1091 31.06 -11.48 17.58
C PRO A 1091 32.40 -12.08 17.17
N ILE A 1092 32.43 -12.89 16.10
CA ILE A 1092 33.65 -13.60 15.69
C ILE A 1092 34.42 -12.76 14.66
N GLY A 1093 33.73 -12.24 13.65
CA GLY A 1093 34.35 -11.40 12.62
C GLY A 1093 34.81 -10.05 13.16
N GLN A 1094 33.87 -9.24 13.66
CA GLN A 1094 34.16 -7.86 14.08
C GLN A 1094 34.86 -7.77 15.45
N ILE A 1095 34.36 -8.47 16.48
CA ILE A 1095 34.91 -8.36 17.85
C ILE A 1095 36.23 -9.13 17.99
N LEU A 1096 36.27 -10.40 17.56
CA LEU A 1096 37.49 -11.22 17.66
C LEU A 1096 38.47 -11.03 16.50
N GLY A 1097 38.05 -10.40 15.39
CA GLY A 1097 38.91 -10.02 14.28
C GLY A 1097 39.20 -11.15 13.28
N TRP A 1098 38.34 -12.17 13.21
CA TRP A 1098 38.47 -13.24 12.22
C TRP A 1098 38.13 -12.73 10.81
N SER A 1099 38.78 -13.29 9.79
CA SER A 1099 38.44 -12.98 8.40
C SER A 1099 37.05 -13.54 8.05
N ARG A 1100 36.41 -12.96 7.02
CA ARG A 1100 35.11 -13.45 6.53
C ARG A 1100 35.19 -14.92 6.11
N GLU A 1101 36.27 -15.31 5.44
CA GLU A 1101 36.49 -16.68 5.00
C GLU A 1101 36.61 -17.64 6.18
N GLU A 1102 37.28 -17.25 7.26
CA GLU A 1102 37.39 -18.06 8.48
C GLU A 1102 36.03 -18.25 9.17
N VAL A 1103 35.23 -17.18 9.24
CA VAL A 1103 33.86 -17.23 9.77
C VAL A 1103 32.97 -18.14 8.91
N ASP A 1104 33.00 -17.99 7.59
CA ASP A 1104 32.20 -18.80 6.66
C ASP A 1104 32.58 -20.29 6.75
N VAL A 1105 33.86 -20.62 6.95
CA VAL A 1105 34.32 -22.00 7.17
C VAL A 1105 33.76 -22.57 8.48
N LEU A 1106 33.78 -21.80 9.58
CA LEU A 1106 33.21 -22.23 10.86
C LEU A 1106 31.69 -22.43 10.74
N VAL A 1107 30.97 -21.47 10.17
CA VAL A 1107 29.52 -21.55 9.96
C VAL A 1107 29.16 -22.73 9.04
N GLY A 1108 29.95 -22.97 7.99
CA GLY A 1108 29.81 -24.13 7.11
C GLY A 1108 29.91 -25.46 7.86
N LYS A 1109 30.87 -25.58 8.80
CA LYS A 1109 31.00 -26.76 9.66
C LYS A 1109 29.82 -26.93 10.61
N MET A 1110 29.40 -25.86 11.29
CA MET A 1110 28.22 -25.86 12.17
C MET A 1110 26.98 -26.36 11.43
N ARG A 1111 26.73 -25.81 10.24
CA ARG A 1111 25.61 -26.17 9.37
C ARG A 1111 25.67 -27.63 8.92
N ALA A 1112 26.85 -28.12 8.55
CA ALA A 1112 27.04 -29.52 8.15
C ALA A 1112 26.72 -30.50 9.30
N ILE A 1113 27.13 -30.17 10.52
CA ILE A 1113 26.86 -30.98 11.71
C ILE A 1113 25.36 -30.98 12.03
N ILE A 1114 24.73 -29.80 12.08
CA ILE A 1114 23.31 -29.65 12.42
C ILE A 1114 22.41 -30.38 11.39
N ARG A 1115 22.71 -30.25 10.10
CA ARG A 1115 21.90 -30.87 9.03
C ARG A 1115 22.03 -32.38 8.95
N ASN A 1116 23.05 -32.99 9.56
CA ASN A 1116 23.20 -34.43 9.54
C ASN A 1116 22.47 -35.06 10.73
N PRO A 1117 21.32 -35.73 10.50
CA PRO A 1117 20.49 -36.27 11.58
C PRO A 1117 21.18 -37.38 12.37
N LYS A 1118 22.29 -37.95 11.86
CA LYS A 1118 23.07 -38.96 12.59
C LYS A 1118 23.78 -38.37 13.81
N HIS A 1119 24.07 -37.07 13.83
CA HIS A 1119 24.77 -36.46 14.96
C HIS A 1119 23.85 -36.24 16.17
N LEU A 1120 22.52 -36.27 15.97
CA LEU A 1120 21.52 -36.03 17.01
C LEU A 1120 21.82 -34.70 17.73
N ALA A 1121 22.03 -33.64 16.96
CA ALA A 1121 22.37 -32.33 17.50
C ALA A 1121 21.19 -31.76 18.30
N SER A 1122 21.45 -31.30 19.52
CA SER A 1122 20.51 -30.63 20.42
C SER A 1122 21.14 -29.40 21.10
N GLY A 1123 20.29 -28.53 21.63
CA GLY A 1123 20.68 -27.39 22.47
C GLY A 1123 19.72 -27.26 23.65
N ASP A 1124 20.15 -26.58 24.71
CA ASP A 1124 19.32 -26.39 25.91
C ASP A 1124 18.77 -24.96 25.97
N MET A 1125 17.48 -24.82 26.28
CA MET A 1125 16.81 -23.55 26.54
C MET A 1125 16.49 -23.42 28.03
N HIS A 1126 16.94 -22.34 28.64
CA HIS A 1126 16.75 -22.06 30.06
C HIS A 1126 15.60 -21.08 30.23
N LEU A 1127 14.58 -21.48 31.00
CA LEU A 1127 13.45 -20.64 31.38
C LEU A 1127 13.52 -20.41 32.89
N VAL A 1128 13.60 -19.14 33.30
CA VAL A 1128 13.55 -18.71 34.70
C VAL A 1128 12.35 -17.81 34.92
N TYR A 1129 11.61 -18.03 35.99
CA TYR A 1129 10.56 -17.12 36.43
C TYR A 1129 10.52 -17.03 37.95
N GLY A 1130 9.98 -15.92 38.46
CA GLY A 1130 9.82 -15.69 39.90
C GLY A 1130 8.82 -14.58 40.18
N ARG A 1131 8.38 -14.49 41.43
CA ARG A 1131 7.35 -13.55 41.88
C ARG A 1131 7.94 -12.49 42.78
N LYS A 1132 7.46 -11.25 42.68
CA LYS A 1132 7.75 -10.22 43.68
C LYS A 1132 6.95 -10.49 44.96
N PRO A 1133 7.57 -10.41 46.16
CA PRO A 1133 6.84 -10.57 47.43
C PRO A 1133 5.63 -9.65 47.57
N ILE A 1134 4.57 -10.12 48.26
CA ILE A 1134 3.31 -9.37 48.50
C ILE A 1134 3.50 -8.30 49.57
#